data_AF-A0A959Q6E0-F1
#
_entry.id   AF-A0A959Q6E0-F1
#
_cell.length_a   1.000
_cell.length_b   1.000
_cell.length_c   1.000
_cell.angle_alpha   90.00
_cell.angle_beta   90.00
_cell.angle_gamma   90.00
#
_symmetry.space_group_name_H-M   'P 1'
#
loop_
_entity.id
_entity.type
_entity.pdbx_description
1 polymer ?
#
loop_
_entity_poly.entity_id
_entity_poly.type
_entity_poly.pdbx_seq_one_letter_code
_entity_poly.pdbx_strand_id
1 'polypeptide(L)'
;MFDQYRFSLLPFPQRQRQNELDLHVLIIPQISLQWNGDPLLETPIPPPGSNPDHWAFATSKIGFEARVLDSLDDFPAQALPATIKSLGGAAALPKAKALFEELKVKFKIKNTVAVSDLSEKVDSKRYIKKYLTRTYRNAFHFTSPRVREAVVDDSYHCAVKEHKQANPNFKQTSDEMTWGKAYAFALRHPYLAEQLGLIRKFTIELDPGMYENGGFLYVTFSSDSAYRKGLTPDGQFAFVRHYACRIPALDQTEERPLFAPVLFPVLYNMVAPDGNYDQAFIEAAEYDDGFAKIVHASQPCSQNLLAEEEDGAPPQHDLGIRLGWDDEQVLIWQNRQLKEQEEQPGSGKKLDAPMGVFGYRVDARLHDDAGTAPWTSLVRVQSKKSLTVGSVDVTDGQYEGELQVEVHPMQLDGDPATHQFWLPMYFGSWNGKSMVLPDEDAVRIFQLDKADSQQIALGRIYNALGIEAGLIDETDPTQKEPLQYGKTYDFRVRLVDPTGGGPEEANDPVHEAEAPVTTFTFKRYVKPEPVRMEGLLEFLSQQATPEGEETAPEIVFFPGSPANTLTLRRPLLGYPNVVYTGKYDDPIPLLQAASDAAQAIAQANLAKAPGEPYEPGHNHFGIADPDVTQVQITVEVRTLKLDNLSSVRGDEPYLHFYTTTRDFPAGMAQIDDPLDLALEFRDAPVLKFGDQTDLGNWIDEATELNSGSLKLPTARDIRLTIRALAPADNTYFGGTDTHEGRTIQIKVRQESSDERELLKELSPSREVRGIYLQPDPPQPNDRRFQTLLFKRGSATTPALIQRLAAQLEVEHKGLTLVGEKGQRVVFGCSRRIRHTLAPDHSSITFASKDELLNHWIVAVTLQIDRDWTW
;
A
#
# COMPACT_ATOMS: atom_id res chain seq x y z
N MET A 1 -39.89 13.61 18.87
CA MET A 1 -38.93 14.45 19.63
C MET A 1 -38.30 15.55 18.75
N PHE A 2 -38.17 15.35 17.43
CA PHE A 2 -37.52 16.31 16.50
C PHE A 2 -38.28 17.61 16.18
N ASP A 3 -39.56 17.76 16.56
CA ASP A 3 -40.34 18.96 16.23
C ASP A 3 -40.25 20.09 17.27
N GLN A 4 -39.55 19.90 18.40
CA GLN A 4 -39.53 20.86 19.50
C GLN A 4 -38.43 21.93 19.37
N TYR A 5 -37.22 21.56 18.96
CA TYR A 5 -36.08 22.48 18.92
C TYR A 5 -35.92 23.12 17.52
N ARG A 6 -35.32 24.31 17.48
CA ARG A 6 -35.04 25.09 16.26
C ARG A 6 -33.57 25.38 16.07
N PHE A 7 -32.82 25.44 17.17
CA PHE A 7 -31.37 25.62 17.16
C PHE A 7 -30.70 24.65 18.12
N SER A 8 -29.44 24.35 17.84
CA SER A 8 -28.52 23.74 18.80
C SER A 8 -27.33 24.66 19.01
N LEU A 9 -26.98 24.88 20.27
CA LEU A 9 -25.79 25.63 20.68
C LEU A 9 -24.78 24.65 21.27
N LEU A 10 -23.61 24.57 20.64
CA LEU A 10 -22.53 23.66 21.01
C LEU A 10 -21.26 24.49 21.27
N PRO A 11 -20.80 24.61 22.53
CA PRO A 11 -19.57 25.31 22.89
C PRO A 11 -18.35 24.38 22.75
N PHE A 12 -17.27 24.88 22.17
CA PHE A 12 -15.99 24.18 22.00
C PHE A 12 -14.85 25.07 22.54
N PRO A 13 -14.31 24.78 23.74
CA PRO A 13 -13.16 25.50 24.26
C PRO A 13 -11.93 25.18 23.39
N GLN A 14 -11.04 26.15 23.22
CA GLN A 14 -9.89 26.03 22.33
C GLN A 14 -8.56 26.09 23.09
N ARG A 15 -8.42 27.11 23.95
CA ARG A 15 -7.18 27.37 24.68
C ARG A 15 -7.46 28.24 25.88
N GLN A 16 -6.70 28.01 26.94
CA GLN A 16 -6.57 28.96 28.04
C GLN A 16 -5.27 29.74 27.87
N ARG A 17 -5.37 31.08 27.92
CA ARG A 17 -4.25 32.02 27.89
C ARG A 17 -4.31 32.89 29.16
N GLN A 18 -3.60 32.50 30.21
CA GLN A 18 -3.68 33.15 31.51
C GLN A 18 -5.13 33.23 32.02
N ASN A 19 -5.69 34.43 32.14
CA ASN A 19 -7.07 34.69 32.57
C ASN A 19 -8.07 34.74 31.38
N GLU A 20 -7.65 34.40 30.18
CA GLU A 20 -8.51 34.37 28.98
C GLU A 20 -8.81 32.92 28.57
N LEU A 21 -10.07 32.64 28.23
CA LEU A 21 -10.51 31.38 27.65
C LEU A 21 -11.05 31.63 26.25
N ASP A 22 -10.40 31.03 25.25
CA ASP A 22 -10.88 31.05 23.87
C ASP A 22 -11.97 30.01 23.65
N LEU A 23 -13.09 30.46 23.09
CA LEU A 23 -14.30 29.67 22.91
C LEU A 23 -14.84 29.83 21.50
N HIS A 24 -15.05 28.70 20.82
CA HIS A 24 -15.86 28.66 19.61
C HIS A 24 -17.27 28.17 19.96
N VAL A 25 -18.28 28.80 19.37
CA VAL A 25 -19.69 28.43 19.55
C VAL A 25 -20.27 28.08 18.19
N LEU A 26 -20.70 26.83 18.08
CA LEU A 26 -21.40 26.31 16.91
C LEU A 26 -22.90 26.45 17.13
N ILE A 27 -23.56 27.19 16.23
CA ILE A 27 -25.01 27.34 16.16
C ILE A 27 -25.53 26.64 14.91
N ILE A 28 -26.34 25.60 15.11
CA ILE A 28 -26.92 24.82 14.01
C ILE A 28 -28.44 25.03 13.99
N PRO A 29 -29.00 25.58 12.91
CA PRO A 29 -30.44 25.55 12.67
C PRO A 29 -30.92 24.10 12.43
N GLN A 30 -31.96 23.68 13.14
CA GLN A 30 -32.48 22.32 13.05
C GLN A 30 -33.57 22.19 11.98
N ILE A 31 -33.42 21.16 11.14
CA ILE A 31 -34.47 20.75 10.20
C ILE A 31 -35.57 19.98 10.94
N SER A 32 -36.82 20.17 10.53
CA SER A 32 -37.99 19.47 11.06
C SER A 32 -39.04 19.29 9.96
N LEU A 33 -40.13 18.58 10.25
CA LEU A 33 -41.24 18.46 9.30
C LEU A 33 -41.95 19.80 9.04
N GLN A 34 -41.83 20.74 9.98
CA GLN A 34 -42.47 22.05 9.93
C GLN A 34 -41.56 23.14 9.33
N TRP A 35 -40.24 22.90 9.29
CA TRP A 35 -39.25 23.84 8.78
C TRP A 35 -38.13 23.10 8.08
N ASN A 36 -37.91 23.42 6.80
CA ASN A 36 -36.82 22.81 6.03
C ASN A 36 -35.42 23.28 6.42
N GLY A 37 -35.31 24.16 7.43
CA GLY A 37 -34.06 24.76 7.88
C GLY A 37 -33.52 25.82 6.93
N ASP A 38 -34.36 26.47 6.11
CA ASP A 38 -33.85 27.52 5.21
C ASP A 38 -33.44 28.78 6.00
N PRO A 39 -32.15 29.15 6.04
CA PRO A 39 -31.66 30.28 6.83
C PRO A 39 -32.08 31.64 6.25
N LEU A 40 -32.61 31.67 5.02
CA LEU A 40 -33.15 32.86 4.36
C LEU A 40 -34.63 33.10 4.70
N LEU A 41 -35.32 32.08 5.24
CA LEU A 41 -36.71 32.17 5.66
C LEU A 41 -36.81 32.43 7.17
N GLU A 42 -37.91 33.04 7.58
CA GLU A 42 -38.23 33.22 8.99
C GLU A 42 -38.38 31.87 9.70
N THR A 43 -37.77 31.73 10.88
CA THR A 43 -37.92 30.53 11.69
C THR A 43 -39.35 30.42 12.22
N PRO A 44 -40.02 29.25 12.10
CA PRO A 44 -41.38 29.07 12.60
C PRO A 44 -41.35 28.91 14.13
N ILE A 45 -41.43 30.06 14.82
CA ILE A 45 -42.16 30.38 16.06
C ILE A 45 -41.89 31.87 16.40
N PRO A 46 -42.92 32.72 16.45
CA PRO A 46 -42.86 33.99 17.18
C PRO A 46 -43.11 33.76 18.68
N PRO A 47 -42.33 34.37 19.59
CA PRO A 47 -42.85 34.73 20.91
C PRO A 47 -44.22 35.46 20.79
N PRO A 48 -45.14 35.34 21.76
CA PRO A 48 -46.31 36.19 21.79
C PRO A 48 -45.89 37.68 21.82
N GLY A 49 -46.17 38.44 20.75
CA GLY A 49 -45.97 39.90 20.71
C GLY A 49 -44.72 40.43 20.00
N SER A 50 -43.99 39.62 19.22
CA SER A 50 -42.78 40.03 18.52
C SER A 50 -43.04 40.47 17.06
N ASN A 51 -42.31 41.49 16.57
CA ASN A 51 -42.43 42.04 15.21
C ASN A 51 -41.78 41.10 14.17
N PRO A 52 -42.48 40.63 13.11
CA PRO A 52 -42.02 39.59 12.19
C PRO A 52 -40.76 39.88 11.36
N ASP A 53 -40.43 41.15 11.11
CA ASP A 53 -39.53 41.54 10.00
C ASP A 53 -38.03 41.12 10.09
N HIS A 54 -37.58 40.35 11.12
CA HIS A 54 -36.14 40.13 11.38
C HIS A 54 -35.71 38.74 11.95
N TRP A 55 -36.39 37.62 11.64
CA TRP A 55 -36.03 36.30 12.22
C TRP A 55 -35.35 35.29 11.30
N ALA A 56 -35.07 35.63 10.04
CA ALA A 56 -34.24 34.78 9.20
C ALA A 56 -32.82 34.71 9.76
N PHE A 57 -32.28 33.50 9.91
CA PHE A 57 -30.95 33.27 10.50
C PHE A 57 -29.88 34.13 9.81
N ALA A 58 -29.92 34.18 8.48
CA ALA A 58 -28.96 34.90 7.65
C ALA A 58 -28.92 36.43 7.85
N THR A 59 -29.99 37.04 8.39
CA THR A 59 -30.08 38.50 8.61
C THR A 59 -30.24 38.88 10.09
N SER A 60 -30.42 37.88 10.96
CA SER A 60 -30.61 38.07 12.39
C SER A 60 -29.34 38.60 13.08
N LYS A 61 -29.53 39.47 14.09
CA LYS A 61 -28.47 39.86 15.02
C LYS A 61 -28.53 38.95 16.23
N ILE A 62 -27.52 38.11 16.39
CA ILE A 62 -27.47 37.11 17.45
C ILE A 62 -26.39 37.53 18.44
N GLY A 63 -26.78 37.66 19.70
CA GLY A 63 -25.87 37.88 20.82
C GLY A 63 -25.86 36.65 21.74
N PHE A 64 -24.76 36.47 22.46
CA PHE A 64 -24.52 35.29 23.28
C PHE A 64 -24.04 35.67 24.68
N GLU A 65 -24.34 34.80 25.65
CA GLU A 65 -23.81 34.86 27.00
C GLU A 65 -23.37 33.46 27.43
N ALA A 66 -22.17 33.36 28.01
CA ALA A 66 -21.66 32.14 28.59
C ALA A 66 -22.18 31.98 30.02
N ARG A 67 -22.58 30.76 30.34
CA ARG A 67 -23.03 30.30 31.65
C ARG A 67 -21.96 29.36 32.18
N VAL A 68 -21.26 29.82 33.21
CA VAL A 68 -20.15 29.11 33.85
C VAL A 68 -20.67 28.41 35.10
N LEU A 69 -20.52 27.08 35.13
CA LEU A 69 -20.79 26.22 36.28
C LEU A 69 -19.44 25.77 36.84
N ASP A 70 -19.03 26.37 37.96
CA ASP A 70 -17.69 26.18 38.55
C ASP A 70 -17.64 24.98 39.52
N SER A 71 -18.22 23.86 39.09
CA SER A 71 -18.17 22.57 39.79
C SER A 71 -18.54 21.44 38.83
N LEU A 72 -17.97 20.25 39.09
CA LEU A 72 -18.31 18.99 38.43
C LEU A 72 -19.27 18.11 39.25
N ASP A 73 -19.74 18.58 40.42
CA ASP A 73 -20.56 17.79 41.35
C ASP A 73 -21.95 17.46 40.80
N ASP A 74 -22.52 18.39 40.01
CA ASP A 74 -23.85 18.27 39.43
C ASP A 74 -23.79 18.22 37.90
N PHE A 75 -24.67 17.42 37.30
CA PHE A 75 -24.83 17.39 35.85
C PHE A 75 -25.34 18.75 35.34
N PRO A 76 -24.88 19.28 34.19
CA PRO A 76 -25.25 20.61 33.72
C PRO A 76 -26.76 20.75 33.57
N ALA A 77 -27.34 21.70 34.33
CA ALA A 77 -28.76 21.97 34.32
C ALA A 77 -29.03 23.47 34.39
N GLN A 78 -30.09 23.92 33.72
CA GLN A 78 -30.48 25.33 33.69
C GLN A 78 -30.81 25.88 35.08
N ALA A 79 -31.31 25.03 35.99
CA ALA A 79 -31.69 25.43 37.34
C ALA A 79 -30.50 25.68 38.28
N LEU A 80 -29.27 25.29 37.89
CA LEU A 80 -28.08 25.50 38.69
C LEU A 80 -27.63 26.97 38.64
N PRO A 81 -27.10 27.51 39.75
CA PRO A 81 -26.55 28.86 39.76
C PRO A 81 -25.29 28.93 38.90
N ALA A 82 -25.35 29.68 37.79
CA ALA A 82 -24.24 29.88 36.87
C ALA A 82 -23.75 31.33 36.88
N THR A 83 -22.43 31.54 36.83
CA THR A 83 -21.84 32.86 36.59
C THR A 83 -22.04 33.24 35.13
N ILE A 84 -22.59 34.42 34.88
CA ILE A 84 -22.89 34.88 33.52
C ILE A 84 -21.74 35.75 33.01
N LYS A 85 -21.15 35.37 31.88
CA LYS A 85 -20.14 36.16 31.17
C LYS A 85 -20.71 36.61 29.82
N SER A 86 -20.67 37.90 29.55
CA SER A 86 -21.12 38.44 28.26
C SER A 86 -20.11 38.09 27.17
N LEU A 87 -20.59 37.60 26.02
CA LEU A 87 -19.75 37.28 24.86
C LEU A 87 -19.82 38.41 23.80
N GLY A 88 -19.98 39.65 24.24
CA GLY A 88 -20.19 40.80 23.39
C GLY A 88 -21.66 40.99 22.96
N GLY A 89 -21.91 42.08 22.23
CA GLY A 89 -23.26 42.45 21.77
C GLY A 89 -23.69 41.73 20.50
N ALA A 90 -24.99 41.71 20.23
CA ALA A 90 -25.56 41.08 19.04
C ALA A 90 -25.00 41.67 17.74
N ALA A 91 -24.23 40.87 16.99
CA ALA A 91 -23.54 41.29 15.77
C ALA A 91 -24.28 40.82 14.51
N ALA A 92 -24.36 41.69 13.50
CA ALA A 92 -24.82 41.31 12.17
C ALA A 92 -23.67 40.71 11.36
N LEU A 93 -23.98 39.77 10.47
CA LEU A 93 -23.03 39.22 9.51
C LEU A 93 -23.38 39.69 8.09
N PRO A 94 -22.67 40.69 7.56
CA PRO A 94 -23.06 41.32 6.30
C PRO A 94 -22.98 40.37 5.08
N LYS A 95 -22.07 39.39 5.10
CA LYS A 95 -21.87 38.43 4.01
C LYS A 95 -22.82 37.21 4.06
N ALA A 96 -23.41 36.89 5.21
CA ALA A 96 -24.14 35.64 5.43
C ALA A 96 -25.32 35.44 4.47
N LYS A 97 -26.16 36.47 4.27
CA LYS A 97 -27.30 36.40 3.34
C LYS A 97 -26.86 36.09 1.91
N ALA A 98 -25.89 36.83 1.39
CA ALA A 98 -25.41 36.65 0.02
C ALA A 98 -24.78 35.26 -0.19
N LEU A 99 -24.04 34.77 0.82
CA LEU A 99 -23.46 33.42 0.78
C LEU A 99 -24.54 32.33 0.80
N PHE A 100 -25.58 32.44 1.63
CA PHE A 100 -26.68 31.48 1.63
C PHE A 100 -27.49 31.50 0.33
N GLU A 101 -27.66 32.67 -0.31
CA GLU A 101 -28.28 32.78 -1.63
C GLU A 101 -27.45 32.06 -2.71
N GLU A 102 -26.12 32.24 -2.71
CA GLU A 102 -25.22 31.53 -3.62
C GLU A 102 -25.22 30.02 -3.38
N LEU A 103 -25.19 29.57 -2.11
CA LEU A 103 -25.29 28.15 -1.77
C LEU A 103 -26.60 27.53 -2.28
N LYS A 104 -27.72 28.25 -2.17
CA LYS A 104 -29.02 27.82 -2.68
C LYS A 104 -29.06 27.72 -4.21
N VAL A 105 -28.26 28.51 -4.92
CA VAL A 105 -28.10 28.42 -6.38
C VAL A 105 -27.21 27.24 -6.78
N LYS A 106 -26.14 26.98 -6.02
CA LYS A 106 -25.18 25.90 -6.31
C LYS A 106 -25.72 24.51 -5.98
N PHE A 107 -26.53 24.40 -4.94
CA PHE A 107 -27.09 23.12 -4.48
C PHE A 107 -28.57 22.97 -4.85
N LYS A 108 -28.99 21.76 -5.21
CA LYS A 108 -30.41 21.41 -5.40
C LYS A 108 -31.07 21.17 -4.04
N ILE A 109 -31.33 22.25 -3.30
CA ILE A 109 -31.89 22.16 -1.95
C ILE A 109 -33.41 21.91 -1.98
N LYS A 110 -33.87 20.92 -1.22
CA LYS A 110 -35.30 20.61 -1.08
C LYS A 110 -36.06 21.73 -0.35
N ASN A 111 -37.20 22.13 -0.92
CA ASN A 111 -38.09 23.10 -0.30
C ASN A 111 -38.95 22.50 0.84
N THR A 112 -39.16 21.18 0.82
CA THR A 112 -39.93 20.45 1.84
C THR A 112 -39.10 19.30 2.39
N VAL A 113 -39.30 18.98 3.68
CA VAL A 113 -38.61 17.89 4.37
C VAL A 113 -39.61 16.75 4.59
N ALA A 114 -39.26 15.55 4.13
CA ALA A 114 -40.01 14.34 4.42
C ALA A 114 -39.46 13.62 5.66
N VAL A 115 -40.20 12.64 6.19
CA VAL A 115 -39.72 11.81 7.31
C VAL A 115 -38.40 11.09 6.97
N SER A 116 -38.22 10.72 5.70
CA SER A 116 -36.97 10.11 5.19
C SER A 116 -35.78 11.07 5.12
N ASP A 117 -36.01 12.39 5.23
CA ASP A 117 -34.96 13.41 5.22
C ASP A 117 -34.46 13.74 6.64
N LEU A 118 -35.15 13.24 7.66
CA LEU A 118 -34.77 13.36 9.07
C LEU A 118 -33.96 12.14 9.50
N SER A 119 -33.27 12.25 10.64
CA SER A 119 -32.53 11.13 11.23
C SER A 119 -33.44 9.91 11.40
N GLU A 120 -33.05 8.79 10.80
CA GLU A 120 -33.78 7.53 10.93
C GLU A 120 -33.83 7.08 12.38
N LYS A 121 -34.86 6.29 12.72
CA LYS A 121 -34.93 5.63 14.03
C LYS A 121 -33.70 4.74 14.20
N VAL A 122 -33.23 4.68 15.43
CA VAL A 122 -32.11 3.83 15.82
C VAL A 122 -32.41 2.38 15.46
N ASP A 123 -31.50 1.74 14.73
CA ASP A 123 -31.60 0.34 14.36
C ASP A 123 -30.50 -0.43 15.09
N SER A 124 -30.89 -1.31 16.01
CA SER A 124 -29.97 -2.18 16.77
C SER A 124 -29.05 -3.04 15.89
N LYS A 125 -29.43 -3.28 14.63
CA LYS A 125 -28.63 -4.04 13.67
C LYS A 125 -27.60 -3.19 12.93
N ARG A 126 -27.73 -1.87 12.96
CA ARG A 126 -26.82 -0.94 12.29
C ARG A 126 -25.69 -0.54 13.23
N TYR A 127 -24.50 -1.06 12.95
CA TYR A 127 -23.31 -0.73 13.71
C TYR A 127 -22.04 -0.83 12.86
N ILE A 128 -20.99 -0.22 13.41
CA ILE A 128 -19.66 -0.21 12.84
C ILE A 128 -18.82 -1.26 13.55
N LYS A 129 -17.96 -1.95 12.80
CA LYS A 129 -16.87 -2.82 13.28
C LYS A 129 -15.51 -2.25 12.89
N LYS A 130 -14.48 -2.64 13.61
CA LYS A 130 -13.08 -2.28 13.33
C LYS A 130 -12.19 -3.51 13.51
N TYR A 131 -11.31 -3.75 12.54
CA TYR A 131 -10.22 -4.71 12.73
C TYR A 131 -9.06 -4.04 13.47
N LEU A 132 -8.62 -4.62 14.58
CA LEU A 132 -7.46 -4.13 15.32
C LEU A 132 -6.17 -4.75 14.75
N THR A 133 -5.39 -3.93 14.08
CA THR A 133 -4.13 -4.33 13.43
C THR A 133 -3.10 -4.84 14.43
N ARG A 134 -2.10 -5.59 13.98
CA ARG A 134 -0.94 -5.97 14.80
C ARG A 134 -0.19 -4.74 15.29
N THR A 135 -0.05 -3.71 14.46
CA THR A 135 0.65 -2.47 14.87
C THR A 135 -0.08 -1.76 16.00
N TYR A 136 -1.42 -1.71 15.98
CA TYR A 136 -2.20 -1.17 17.09
C TYR A 136 -1.98 -1.98 18.37
N ARG A 137 -2.09 -3.31 18.28
CA ARG A 137 -1.92 -4.23 19.42
C ARG A 137 -0.51 -4.23 20.01
N ASN A 138 0.50 -3.89 19.20
CA ASN A 138 1.89 -3.81 19.63
C ASN A 138 2.29 -2.40 20.10
N ALA A 139 1.46 -1.38 19.89
CA ALA A 139 1.78 -0.01 20.27
C ALA A 139 1.73 0.22 21.79
N PHE A 140 0.95 -0.59 22.51
CA PHE A 140 0.77 -0.52 23.97
C PHE A 140 0.59 -1.91 24.57
N HIS A 141 0.37 -2.02 25.88
CA HIS A 141 0.12 -3.29 26.57
C HIS A 141 -1.28 -3.84 26.30
N PHE A 142 -1.57 -4.20 25.05
CA PHE A 142 -2.85 -4.73 24.62
C PHE A 142 -3.13 -6.13 25.22
N THR A 143 -4.31 -6.30 25.83
CA THR A 143 -4.76 -7.60 26.36
C THR A 143 -5.96 -8.15 25.59
N SER A 144 -6.99 -7.33 25.39
CA SER A 144 -8.24 -7.70 24.74
C SER A 144 -8.98 -6.45 24.28
N PRO A 145 -9.81 -6.54 23.22
CA PRO A 145 -10.64 -5.43 22.81
C PRO A 145 -11.58 -4.94 23.93
N ARG A 146 -11.72 -3.62 24.07
CA ARG A 146 -12.64 -2.91 24.98
C ARG A 146 -14.10 -3.13 24.61
N VAL A 147 -14.40 -3.33 23.32
CA VAL A 147 -15.75 -3.55 22.79
C VAL A 147 -15.79 -4.72 21.80
N ARG A 148 -16.93 -5.42 21.73
CA ARG A 148 -17.09 -6.64 20.90
C ARG A 148 -17.00 -6.38 19.39
N GLU A 149 -17.23 -5.14 18.96
CA GLU A 149 -17.17 -4.73 17.55
C GLU A 149 -15.74 -4.46 17.08
N ALA A 150 -14.79 -4.34 18.02
CA ALA A 150 -13.37 -4.34 17.73
C ALA A 150 -12.90 -5.80 17.66
N VAL A 151 -12.58 -6.25 16.45
CA VAL A 151 -12.27 -7.65 16.15
C VAL A 151 -10.78 -7.81 15.85
N VAL A 152 -10.22 -8.96 16.24
CA VAL A 152 -8.83 -9.36 15.99
C VAL A 152 -8.71 -10.60 15.12
N ASP A 153 -9.85 -11.18 14.73
CA ASP A 153 -9.95 -12.40 13.93
C ASP A 153 -9.99 -12.09 12.43
N ASP A 154 -10.08 -13.15 11.61
CA ASP A 154 -10.09 -13.05 10.16
C ASP A 154 -11.41 -12.50 9.59
N SER A 155 -12.37 -12.06 10.42
CA SER A 155 -13.67 -11.57 9.94
C SER A 155 -13.53 -10.42 8.95
N TYR A 156 -12.56 -9.52 9.17
CA TYR A 156 -12.29 -8.42 8.25
C TYR A 156 -11.67 -8.90 6.95
N HIS A 157 -10.65 -9.76 7.01
CA HIS A 157 -10.01 -10.35 5.84
C HIS A 157 -11.00 -11.14 4.99
N CYS A 158 -11.88 -11.92 5.63
CA CYS A 158 -12.98 -12.61 4.98
C CYS A 158 -13.95 -11.61 4.34
N ALA A 159 -14.38 -10.56 5.07
CA ALA A 159 -15.32 -9.58 4.54
C ALA A 159 -14.78 -8.80 3.33
N VAL A 160 -13.48 -8.49 3.30
CA VAL A 160 -12.84 -7.80 2.16
C VAL A 160 -12.62 -8.75 0.97
N LYS A 161 -12.24 -10.02 1.22
CA LYS A 161 -11.98 -11.01 0.16
C LYS A 161 -13.24 -11.64 -0.41
N GLU A 162 -14.35 -11.65 0.34
CA GLU A 162 -15.63 -12.15 -0.10
C GLU A 162 -16.19 -11.19 -1.16
N HIS A 163 -15.72 -11.33 -2.40
CA HIS A 163 -16.18 -10.59 -3.57
C HIS A 163 -17.66 -10.87 -3.84
N LYS A 164 -18.55 -10.25 -3.05
CA LYS A 164 -19.99 -10.29 -3.31
C LYS A 164 -20.28 -9.45 -4.54
N GLN A 165 -21.11 -9.99 -5.43
CA GLN A 165 -21.58 -9.23 -6.58
C GLN A 165 -22.29 -7.97 -6.07
N ALA A 166 -22.00 -6.83 -6.70
CA ALA A 166 -22.66 -5.58 -6.37
C ALA A 166 -24.18 -5.76 -6.40
N ASN A 167 -24.88 -5.21 -5.41
CA ASN A 167 -26.32 -5.36 -5.28
C ASN A 167 -27.01 -4.92 -6.59
N PRO A 168 -27.73 -5.82 -7.30
CA PRO A 168 -28.36 -5.49 -8.59
C PRO A 168 -29.47 -4.44 -8.45
N ASN A 169 -29.95 -4.19 -7.23
CA ASN A 169 -30.93 -3.17 -6.90
C ASN A 169 -30.30 -1.88 -6.35
N PHE A 170 -28.98 -1.71 -6.43
CA PHE A 170 -28.33 -0.47 -6.02
C PHE A 170 -28.93 0.71 -6.80
N LYS A 171 -29.39 1.72 -6.06
CA LYS A 171 -29.88 2.97 -6.62
C LYS A 171 -28.96 4.08 -6.17
N GLN A 172 -28.39 4.79 -7.13
CA GLN A 172 -27.63 6.01 -6.85
C GLN A 172 -28.53 6.98 -6.07
N THR A 173 -27.98 7.59 -5.01
CA THR A 173 -28.66 8.61 -4.24
C THR A 173 -28.95 9.83 -5.11
N SER A 174 -30.13 10.43 -4.94
CA SER A 174 -30.53 11.65 -5.64
C SER A 174 -29.58 12.82 -5.35
N ASP A 175 -29.40 13.71 -6.34
CA ASP A 175 -28.69 14.99 -6.20
C ASP A 175 -29.37 15.97 -5.24
N GLU A 176 -30.64 15.73 -4.88
CA GLU A 176 -31.39 16.60 -3.98
C GLU A 176 -30.88 16.49 -2.53
N MET A 177 -30.67 17.64 -1.89
CA MET A 177 -30.15 17.71 -0.52
C MET A 177 -30.98 18.61 0.40
N THR A 178 -30.88 18.41 1.70
CA THR A 178 -31.50 19.26 2.71
C THR A 178 -30.54 20.36 3.16
N TRP A 179 -31.06 21.41 3.79
CA TRP A 179 -30.22 22.44 4.43
C TRP A 179 -29.27 21.87 5.48
N GLY A 180 -29.68 20.81 6.21
CA GLY A 180 -28.78 20.10 7.13
C GLY A 180 -27.52 19.56 6.46
N LYS A 181 -27.64 18.99 5.25
CA LYS A 181 -26.47 18.55 4.47
C LYS A 181 -25.63 19.73 3.98
N ALA A 182 -26.26 20.87 3.65
CA ALA A 182 -25.56 22.09 3.25
C ALA A 182 -24.76 22.70 4.43
N TYR A 183 -25.32 22.66 5.65
CA TYR A 183 -24.58 23.05 6.85
C TYR A 183 -23.40 22.12 7.12
N ALA A 184 -23.59 20.80 7.01
CA ALA A 184 -22.50 19.84 7.14
C ALA A 184 -21.38 20.04 6.10
N PHE A 185 -21.72 20.49 4.87
CA PHE A 185 -20.72 20.90 3.88
C PHE A 185 -19.99 22.18 4.29
N ALA A 186 -20.72 23.18 4.80
CA ALA A 186 -20.11 24.42 5.27
C ALA A 186 -19.17 24.22 6.46
N LEU A 187 -19.47 23.31 7.39
CA LEU A 187 -18.62 23.01 8.55
C LEU A 187 -17.27 22.36 8.16
N ARG A 188 -17.19 21.70 7.00
CA ARG A 188 -15.89 21.25 6.43
C ARG A 188 -15.01 22.39 5.94
N HIS A 189 -15.56 23.60 5.88
CA HIS A 189 -14.89 24.83 5.47
C HIS A 189 -15.08 25.88 6.57
N PRO A 190 -14.33 25.83 7.69
CA PRO A 190 -14.58 26.63 8.89
C PRO A 190 -14.78 28.13 8.61
N TYR A 191 -13.97 28.72 7.74
CA TYR A 191 -14.10 30.13 7.34
C TYR A 191 -15.43 30.44 6.65
N LEU A 192 -15.93 29.54 5.80
CA LEU A 192 -17.27 29.68 5.22
C LEU A 192 -18.32 29.61 6.32
N ALA A 193 -18.22 28.66 7.24
CA ALA A 193 -19.14 28.53 8.36
C ALA A 193 -19.10 29.73 9.33
N GLU A 194 -17.95 30.39 9.52
CA GLU A 194 -17.82 31.65 10.25
C GLU A 194 -18.55 32.79 9.54
N GLN A 195 -18.33 32.97 8.23
CA GLN A 195 -18.99 34.02 7.45
C GLN A 195 -20.51 33.80 7.33
N LEU A 196 -20.97 32.55 7.35
CA LEU A 196 -22.39 32.18 7.43
C LEU A 196 -22.99 32.37 8.83
N GLY A 197 -22.15 32.51 9.86
CA GLY A 197 -22.55 32.67 11.26
C GLY A 197 -22.89 31.39 11.99
N LEU A 198 -22.60 30.23 11.40
CA LEU A 198 -22.70 28.94 12.05
C LEU A 198 -21.64 28.77 13.14
N ILE A 199 -20.44 29.36 12.95
CA ILE A 199 -19.38 29.40 13.95
C ILE A 199 -19.20 30.83 14.43
N ARG A 200 -19.09 31.01 15.76
CA ARG A 200 -18.81 32.28 16.42
C ARG A 200 -17.62 32.11 17.37
N LYS A 201 -16.64 33.00 17.27
CA LYS A 201 -15.43 32.96 18.10
C LYS A 201 -15.49 34.05 19.16
N PHE A 202 -15.16 33.69 20.38
CA PHE A 202 -15.17 34.58 21.54
C PHE A 202 -13.95 34.32 22.44
N THR A 203 -13.59 35.33 23.22
CA THR A 203 -12.64 35.20 24.32
C THR A 203 -13.35 35.63 25.60
N ILE A 204 -13.23 34.83 26.65
CA ILE A 204 -13.91 35.01 27.93
C ILE A 204 -12.86 35.35 29.00
N GLU A 205 -13.05 36.44 29.71
CA GLU A 205 -12.25 36.76 30.90
C GLU A 205 -12.70 35.92 32.10
N LEU A 206 -11.78 35.12 32.63
CA LEU A 206 -11.94 34.28 33.82
C LEU A 206 -11.71 35.12 35.09
N ASP A 207 -12.60 34.96 36.07
CA ASP A 207 -12.39 35.55 37.40
C ASP A 207 -11.33 34.74 38.17
N PRO A 208 -10.60 35.35 39.13
CA PRO A 208 -9.64 34.61 39.94
C PRO A 208 -10.27 33.40 40.65
N GLY A 209 -9.67 32.22 40.49
CA GLY A 209 -10.15 30.95 41.06
C GLY A 209 -11.23 30.23 40.25
N MET A 210 -11.72 30.82 39.16
CA MET A 210 -12.67 30.17 38.26
C MET A 210 -12.04 28.94 37.59
N TYR A 211 -12.73 27.80 37.66
CA TYR A 211 -12.32 26.47 37.22
C TYR A 211 -11.14 25.87 37.98
N GLU A 212 -10.84 26.32 39.21
CA GLU A 212 -9.77 25.72 40.03
C GLU A 212 -9.98 24.20 40.24
N ASN A 213 -11.25 23.77 40.33
CA ASN A 213 -11.63 22.35 40.44
C ASN A 213 -12.28 21.77 39.16
N GLY A 214 -12.22 22.52 38.04
CA GLY A 214 -12.95 22.22 36.81
C GLY A 214 -14.45 22.48 36.90
N GLY A 215 -15.14 22.34 35.78
CA GLY A 215 -16.57 22.65 35.72
C GLY A 215 -17.18 22.46 34.34
N PHE A 216 -18.32 23.10 34.10
CA PHE A 216 -18.99 23.10 32.81
C PHE A 216 -19.21 24.51 32.29
N LEU A 217 -19.14 24.65 30.96
CA LEU A 217 -19.50 25.88 30.27
C LEU A 217 -20.56 25.58 29.22
N TYR A 218 -21.65 26.35 29.23
CA TYR A 218 -22.62 26.35 28.15
C TYR A 218 -22.97 27.77 27.71
N VAL A 219 -23.45 27.92 26.48
CA VAL A 219 -23.76 29.24 25.90
C VAL A 219 -25.24 29.36 25.64
N THR A 220 -25.81 30.51 26.00
CA THR A 220 -27.22 30.87 25.78
C THR A 220 -27.31 32.16 24.98
N PHE A 221 -28.50 32.51 24.49
CA PHE A 221 -28.71 33.81 23.84
C PHE A 221 -28.79 34.94 24.87
N SER A 222 -28.06 36.02 24.62
CA SER A 222 -28.12 37.24 25.41
C SER A 222 -29.46 37.96 25.22
N SER A 223 -29.80 38.87 26.14
CA SER A 223 -31.09 39.59 26.12
C SER A 223 -31.32 40.46 24.87
N ASP A 224 -30.26 40.90 24.19
CA ASP A 224 -30.30 41.71 22.97
C ASP A 224 -30.34 40.86 21.68
N SER A 225 -30.24 39.53 21.79
CA SER A 225 -30.34 38.61 20.66
C SER A 225 -31.74 38.60 20.03
N ALA A 226 -31.82 38.54 18.70
CA ALA A 226 -33.07 38.49 17.95
C ALA A 226 -33.99 37.34 18.38
N TYR A 227 -33.41 36.21 18.77
CA TYR A 227 -34.14 35.01 19.21
C TYR A 227 -34.53 35.01 20.69
N ARG A 228 -34.03 35.96 21.48
CA ARG A 228 -34.29 36.08 22.93
C ARG A 228 -35.21 37.26 23.26
N LYS A 229 -35.27 38.26 22.37
CA LYS A 229 -36.03 39.49 22.55
C LYS A 229 -37.52 39.21 22.80
N GLY A 230 -38.04 39.63 23.95
CA GLY A 230 -39.45 39.47 24.33
C GLY A 230 -39.81 38.17 25.05
N LEU A 231 -38.83 37.30 25.34
CA LEU A 231 -39.03 36.06 26.10
C LEU A 231 -38.50 36.19 27.55
N THR A 232 -38.96 35.35 28.48
CA THR A 232 -38.36 35.20 29.83
C THR A 232 -36.97 34.57 29.77
N PRO A 233 -36.04 34.83 30.72
CA PRO A 233 -34.67 34.25 30.77
C PRO A 233 -34.58 32.79 30.32
N ASP A 234 -35.52 31.98 30.80
CA ASP A 234 -35.53 30.53 30.59
C ASP A 234 -36.41 30.10 29.41
N GLY A 235 -37.19 31.02 28.83
CA GLY A 235 -38.07 30.73 27.69
C GLY A 235 -37.33 30.21 26.46
N GLN A 236 -36.02 30.46 26.35
CA GLN A 236 -35.18 29.93 25.27
C GLN A 236 -34.95 28.41 25.34
N PHE A 237 -34.95 27.81 26.52
CA PHE A 237 -34.72 26.36 26.69
C PHE A 237 -35.88 25.51 26.15
N ALA A 238 -37.04 26.13 25.89
CA ALA A 238 -38.18 25.44 25.28
C ALA A 238 -37.98 25.15 23.78
N PHE A 239 -37.14 25.91 23.08
CA PHE A 239 -36.95 25.78 21.62
C PHE A 239 -35.47 25.76 21.16
N VAL A 240 -34.51 25.99 22.05
CA VAL A 240 -33.07 25.85 21.76
C VAL A 240 -32.52 24.70 22.57
N ARG A 241 -31.80 23.80 21.90
CA ARG A 241 -31.05 22.73 22.56
C ARG A 241 -29.68 23.27 22.96
N HIS A 242 -29.38 23.19 24.25
CA HIS A 242 -28.14 23.69 24.81
C HIS A 242 -27.27 22.51 25.20
N TYR A 243 -26.00 22.58 24.82
CA TYR A 243 -25.00 21.65 25.28
C TYR A 243 -23.91 22.39 26.06
N ALA A 244 -23.31 21.68 27.00
CA ALA A 244 -22.20 22.12 27.82
C ALA A 244 -20.94 21.35 27.43
N CYS A 245 -19.81 22.06 27.38
CA CYS A 245 -18.49 21.44 27.38
C CYS A 245 -18.01 21.30 28.82
N ARG A 246 -17.29 20.21 29.09
CA ARG A 246 -16.52 20.05 30.33
C ARG A 246 -15.24 20.88 30.22
N ILE A 247 -14.92 21.63 31.26
CA ILE A 247 -13.67 22.37 31.40
C ILE A 247 -12.84 21.67 32.48
N PRO A 248 -11.59 21.25 32.20
CA PRO A 248 -10.72 20.69 33.22
C PRO A 248 -10.38 21.71 34.31
N ALA A 249 -9.73 21.25 35.38
CA ALA A 249 -9.09 22.17 36.32
C ALA A 249 -8.08 23.05 35.58
N LEU A 250 -8.19 24.37 35.76
CA LEU A 250 -7.34 25.35 35.09
C LEU A 250 -6.42 26.03 36.11
N ASP A 251 -5.13 26.08 35.77
CA ASP A 251 -4.18 26.97 36.41
C ASP A 251 -4.06 28.25 35.59
N GLN A 252 -4.61 29.35 36.11
CA GLN A 252 -4.63 30.66 35.44
C GLN A 252 -3.23 31.27 35.24
N THR A 253 -2.17 30.65 35.77
CA THR A 253 -0.77 31.08 35.54
C THR A 253 -0.11 30.42 34.34
N GLU A 254 -0.68 29.32 33.83
CA GLU A 254 -0.15 28.58 32.69
C GLU A 254 -1.03 28.76 31.44
N GLU A 255 -0.49 28.36 30.28
CA GLU A 255 -1.27 28.25 29.05
C GLU A 255 -1.42 26.77 28.70
N ARG A 256 -2.63 26.36 28.30
CA ARG A 256 -2.88 24.99 27.83
C ARG A 256 -3.89 24.93 26.69
N PRO A 257 -3.74 23.97 25.76
CA PRO A 257 -4.81 23.65 24.84
C PRO A 257 -6.01 23.08 25.62
N LEU A 258 -7.21 23.36 25.12
CA LEU A 258 -8.46 22.84 25.63
C LEU A 258 -9.25 22.23 24.47
N PHE A 259 -9.93 21.13 24.75
CA PHE A 259 -10.71 20.42 23.75
C PHE A 259 -11.95 19.80 24.39
N ALA A 260 -13.07 19.79 23.66
CA ALA A 260 -14.29 19.12 24.10
C ALA A 260 -14.56 17.90 23.19
N PRO A 261 -14.09 16.69 23.54
CA PRO A 261 -14.26 15.49 22.72
C PRO A 261 -15.71 14.99 22.69
N VAL A 262 -16.49 15.33 23.71
CA VAL A 262 -17.91 15.04 23.85
C VAL A 262 -18.59 16.19 24.58
N LEU A 263 -19.84 16.45 24.23
CA LEU A 263 -20.67 17.49 24.86
C LEU A 263 -21.81 16.88 25.65
N PHE A 264 -22.25 17.59 26.68
CA PHE A 264 -23.30 17.14 27.61
C PHE A 264 -24.56 17.99 27.44
N PRO A 265 -25.77 17.42 27.43
CA PRO A 265 -27.00 18.18 27.28
C PRO A 265 -27.30 18.97 28.55
N VAL A 266 -27.69 20.24 28.42
CA VAL A 266 -28.14 21.03 29.58
C VAL A 266 -29.57 20.65 29.94
N LEU A 267 -29.78 20.13 31.14
CA LEU A 267 -31.09 19.68 31.60
C LEU A 267 -32.05 20.87 31.79
N TYR A 268 -33.26 20.71 31.27
CA TYR A 268 -34.35 21.67 31.43
C TYR A 268 -35.64 20.95 31.81
N ASN A 269 -36.23 21.32 32.95
CA ASN A 269 -37.38 20.64 33.56
C ASN A 269 -37.17 19.12 33.77
N MET A 270 -35.92 18.71 33.99
CA MET A 270 -35.51 17.33 34.27
C MET A 270 -34.59 17.32 35.49
N VAL A 271 -34.69 16.26 36.29
CA VAL A 271 -33.91 16.10 37.53
C VAL A 271 -32.60 15.33 37.29
N ALA A 272 -32.55 14.47 36.27
CA ALA A 272 -31.40 13.67 35.91
C ALA A 272 -31.35 13.46 34.38
N PRO A 273 -30.17 13.21 33.80
CA PRO A 273 -30.04 12.92 32.38
C PRO A 273 -30.62 11.53 32.02
N ASP A 274 -31.01 11.37 30.75
CA ASP A 274 -31.52 10.09 30.21
C ASP A 274 -30.35 9.25 29.66
N GLY A 275 -29.99 8.16 30.35
CA GLY A 275 -28.88 7.25 30.02
C GLY A 275 -27.66 7.39 30.95
N ASN A 276 -26.67 6.50 30.80
CA ASN A 276 -25.40 6.53 31.53
C ASN A 276 -24.34 7.34 30.78
N TYR A 277 -23.71 8.28 31.50
CA TYR A 277 -22.69 9.20 30.98
C TYR A 277 -21.29 8.94 31.55
N ASP A 278 -21.09 7.92 32.40
CA ASP A 278 -19.80 7.64 33.07
C ASP A 278 -18.66 7.52 32.06
N GLN A 279 -18.86 6.72 31.00
CA GLN A 279 -17.87 6.57 29.95
C GLN A 279 -17.62 7.88 29.17
N ALA A 280 -18.65 8.68 28.96
CA ALA A 280 -18.50 9.99 28.32
C ALA A 280 -17.73 10.98 29.20
N PHE A 281 -17.88 10.88 30.53
CA PHE A 281 -17.11 11.69 31.48
C PHE A 281 -15.62 11.33 31.48
N ILE A 282 -15.30 10.04 31.48
CA ILE A 282 -13.91 9.56 31.38
C ILE A 282 -13.28 10.08 30.09
N GLU A 283 -13.97 9.94 28.96
CA GLU A 283 -13.49 10.43 27.67
C GLU A 283 -13.32 11.95 27.64
N ALA A 284 -14.26 12.70 28.22
CA ALA A 284 -14.18 14.15 28.35
C ALA A 284 -13.03 14.62 29.24
N ALA A 285 -12.48 13.76 30.08
CA ALA A 285 -11.30 14.03 30.90
C ALA A 285 -10.01 13.61 30.21
N GLU A 286 -9.99 12.44 29.58
CA GLU A 286 -8.79 11.93 28.91
C GLU A 286 -8.41 12.78 27.69
N TYR A 287 -9.40 13.22 26.91
CA TYR A 287 -9.18 13.91 25.63
C TYR A 287 -9.37 15.43 25.70
N ASP A 288 -9.33 16.03 26.90
CA ASP A 288 -9.48 17.49 27.05
C ASP A 288 -8.28 18.32 26.57
N ASP A 289 -7.20 17.66 26.15
CA ASP A 289 -6.03 18.25 25.50
C ASP A 289 -6.10 18.20 23.96
N GLY A 290 -7.03 17.43 23.38
CA GLY A 290 -7.21 17.31 21.95
C GLY A 290 -6.14 16.48 21.21
N PHE A 291 -5.45 15.56 21.88
CA PHE A 291 -4.49 14.64 21.25
C PHE A 291 -4.96 13.19 21.27
N ALA A 292 -4.59 12.43 20.22
CA ALA A 292 -4.79 10.98 20.20
C ALA A 292 -3.92 10.29 21.26
N LYS A 293 -4.41 9.20 21.84
CA LYS A 293 -3.72 8.51 22.96
C LYS A 293 -2.89 7.32 22.51
N ILE A 294 -3.28 6.70 21.39
CA ILE A 294 -2.56 5.61 20.74
C ILE A 294 -2.44 5.95 19.27
N VAL A 295 -1.22 6.11 18.76
CA VAL A 295 -0.92 6.27 17.33
C VAL A 295 -0.10 5.06 16.89
N HIS A 296 -0.33 4.56 15.68
CA HIS A 296 0.44 3.46 15.11
C HIS A 296 0.61 3.62 13.61
N ALA A 297 1.70 3.08 13.09
CA ALA A 297 2.05 3.16 11.68
C ALA A 297 2.44 1.80 11.11
N SER A 298 2.24 1.63 9.80
CA SER A 298 2.73 0.47 9.05
C SER A 298 3.12 0.87 7.63
N GLN A 299 3.86 0.00 6.95
CA GLN A 299 4.10 0.06 5.52
C GLN A 299 3.72 -1.28 4.89
N PRO A 300 3.12 -1.30 3.68
CA PRO A 300 2.82 -2.55 3.00
C PRO A 300 4.10 -3.34 2.68
N CYS A 301 4.17 -4.56 3.21
CA CYS A 301 5.29 -5.49 2.99
C CYS A 301 4.96 -6.63 2.02
N SER A 302 3.72 -6.69 1.52
CA SER A 302 3.23 -7.71 0.58
C SER A 302 2.34 -7.11 -0.51
N GLN A 303 2.21 -7.83 -1.64
CA GLN A 303 1.19 -7.58 -2.66
C GLN A 303 -0.23 -7.66 -2.10
N ASN A 304 -0.46 -8.53 -1.11
CA ASN A 304 -1.70 -8.54 -0.36
C ASN A 304 -1.69 -7.40 0.65
N LEU A 305 -2.42 -6.33 0.35
CA LEU A 305 -2.50 -5.14 1.20
C LEU A 305 -3.10 -5.40 2.59
N LEU A 306 -3.73 -6.55 2.81
CA LEU A 306 -4.25 -6.98 4.13
C LEU A 306 -3.23 -7.78 4.94
N ALA A 307 -2.13 -8.23 4.33
CA ALA A 307 -1.05 -8.88 5.04
C ALA A 307 -0.25 -7.83 5.82
N GLU A 308 -0.04 -8.13 7.10
CA GLU A 308 0.70 -7.26 8.02
C GLU A 308 2.16 -7.71 8.20
N GLU A 309 2.52 -8.85 7.62
CA GLU A 309 3.85 -9.45 7.66
C GLU A 309 4.24 -9.94 6.28
N GLU A 310 5.54 -10.14 6.07
CA GLU A 310 6.08 -10.66 4.83
C GLU A 310 5.57 -12.08 4.56
N ASP A 311 4.99 -12.28 3.37
CA ASP A 311 4.46 -13.57 2.90
C ASP A 311 5.27 -14.14 1.71
N GLY A 312 6.43 -13.55 1.44
CA GLY A 312 7.29 -13.89 0.29
C GLY A 312 6.84 -13.27 -1.04
N ALA A 313 5.73 -12.52 -1.07
CA ALA A 313 5.24 -11.81 -2.24
C ALA A 313 5.41 -10.29 -2.05
N PRO A 314 6.60 -9.71 -2.30
CA PRO A 314 6.86 -8.29 -2.06
C PRO A 314 5.98 -7.39 -2.95
N PRO A 315 5.65 -6.17 -2.47
CA PRO A 315 4.81 -5.23 -3.19
C PRO A 315 5.43 -4.84 -4.53
N GLN A 316 4.57 -4.60 -5.53
CA GLN A 316 5.01 -4.13 -6.85
C GLN A 316 5.25 -2.61 -6.88
N HIS A 317 4.44 -1.86 -6.13
CA HIS A 317 4.54 -0.42 -5.97
C HIS A 317 4.45 -0.07 -4.49
N ASP A 318 5.12 1.01 -4.08
CA ASP A 318 5.08 1.47 -2.71
C ASP A 318 3.87 2.40 -2.51
N LEU A 319 3.09 2.15 -1.45
CA LEU A 319 1.92 2.96 -1.09
C LEU A 319 2.21 3.94 0.04
N GLY A 320 3.49 4.09 0.41
CA GLY A 320 3.95 4.91 1.51
C GLY A 320 3.53 4.36 2.89
N ILE A 321 3.32 5.28 3.83
CA ILE A 321 3.10 4.97 5.24
C ILE A 321 1.61 5.02 5.54
N ARG A 322 1.08 3.96 6.15
CA ARG A 322 -0.30 3.90 6.64
C ARG A 322 -0.32 4.25 8.11
N LEU A 323 -1.27 5.08 8.51
CA LEU A 323 -1.39 5.63 9.85
C LEU A 323 -2.76 5.29 10.43
N GLY A 324 -2.77 4.85 11.68
CA GLY A 324 -3.97 4.66 12.50
C GLY A 324 -3.79 5.30 13.86
N TRP A 325 -4.90 5.58 14.53
CA TRP A 325 -4.91 6.22 15.83
C TRP A 325 -6.19 5.89 16.58
N ASP A 326 -6.11 5.56 17.86
CA ASP A 326 -7.28 5.39 18.73
C ASP A 326 -8.37 4.49 18.14
N ASP A 327 -7.97 3.39 17.48
CA ASP A 327 -8.84 2.50 16.71
C ASP A 327 -10.13 2.09 17.44
N GLU A 328 -10.01 1.78 18.73
CA GLU A 328 -11.15 1.43 19.59
C GLU A 328 -11.97 2.66 20.01
N GLN A 329 -11.33 3.78 20.33
CA GLN A 329 -12.03 4.97 20.80
C GLN A 329 -12.82 5.65 19.68
N VAL A 330 -12.26 5.71 18.46
CA VAL A 330 -12.98 6.18 17.27
C VAL A 330 -14.20 5.30 16.98
N LEU A 331 -14.05 3.98 17.11
CA LEU A 331 -15.14 3.03 16.98
C LEU A 331 -16.24 3.29 18.02
N ILE A 332 -15.88 3.48 19.30
CA ILE A 332 -16.80 3.77 20.41
C ILE A 332 -17.56 5.07 20.14
N TRP A 333 -16.87 6.14 19.77
CA TRP A 333 -17.48 7.43 19.48
C TRP A 333 -18.49 7.35 18.33
N GLN A 334 -18.13 6.74 17.21
CA GLN A 334 -19.03 6.62 16.06
C GLN A 334 -20.23 5.70 16.36
N ASN A 335 -20.01 4.58 17.05
CA ASN A 335 -21.09 3.69 17.44
C ASN A 335 -22.05 4.33 18.44
N ARG A 336 -21.59 5.20 19.35
CA ARG A 336 -22.47 5.98 20.25
C ARG A 336 -23.47 6.85 19.46
N GLN A 337 -23.04 7.40 18.32
CA GLN A 337 -23.91 8.21 17.45
C GLN A 337 -24.88 7.37 16.61
N LEU A 338 -24.69 6.05 16.50
CA LEU A 338 -25.48 5.17 15.64
C LEU A 338 -26.36 4.19 16.41
N LYS A 339 -25.85 3.58 17.48
CA LYS A 339 -26.49 2.50 18.22
C LYS A 339 -27.48 2.99 19.26
N GLU A 340 -28.36 2.06 19.63
CA GLU A 340 -29.20 2.21 20.80
C GLU A 340 -28.37 2.10 22.08
N GLN A 341 -28.83 2.75 23.14
CA GLN A 341 -28.25 2.62 24.46
C GLN A 341 -28.24 1.15 24.91
N GLU A 342 -27.06 0.59 25.15
CA GLU A 342 -26.92 -0.83 25.51
C GLU A 342 -27.59 -1.18 26.84
N GLU A 343 -27.67 -0.22 27.76
CA GLU A 343 -28.30 -0.37 29.07
C GLU A 343 -29.83 -0.30 29.01
N GLN A 344 -30.39 0.26 27.94
CA GLN A 344 -31.84 0.36 27.73
C GLN A 344 -32.23 -0.21 26.36
N PRO A 345 -32.07 -1.53 26.15
CA PRO A 345 -32.36 -2.18 24.88
C PRO A 345 -33.86 -2.07 24.57
N GLY A 346 -34.20 -1.71 23.33
CA GLY A 346 -35.58 -1.51 22.86
C GLY A 346 -36.20 -0.13 23.16
N SER A 347 -35.47 0.80 23.81
CA SER A 347 -35.89 2.20 24.00
C SER A 347 -36.04 3.01 22.71
N GLY A 348 -35.39 2.59 21.63
CA GLY A 348 -35.23 3.28 20.35
C GLY A 348 -34.46 4.59 20.44
N LYS A 349 -33.67 4.80 21.51
CA LYS A 349 -32.96 6.05 21.79
C LYS A 349 -31.44 5.86 21.78
N LYS A 350 -30.73 6.91 21.34
CA LYS A 350 -29.28 7.07 21.45
C LYS A 350 -28.95 7.77 22.77
N LEU A 351 -27.72 7.61 23.26
CA LEU A 351 -27.22 8.47 24.32
C LEU A 351 -27.08 9.90 23.78
N ASP A 352 -27.62 10.88 24.48
CA ASP A 352 -27.57 12.27 24.06
C ASP A 352 -26.22 12.90 24.43
N ALA A 353 -25.17 12.46 23.75
CA ALA A 353 -23.81 12.95 23.95
C ALA A 353 -23.17 13.22 22.58
N PRO A 354 -23.38 14.41 22.01
CA PRO A 354 -22.81 14.76 20.71
C PRO A 354 -21.28 14.61 20.72
N MET A 355 -20.77 13.95 19.69
CA MET A 355 -19.33 13.82 19.46
C MET A 355 -18.75 15.18 19.07
N GLY A 356 -17.71 15.59 19.80
CA GLY A 356 -16.97 16.83 19.56
C GLY A 356 -15.73 16.66 18.70
N VAL A 357 -15.40 15.44 18.28
CA VAL A 357 -14.36 15.17 17.27
C VAL A 357 -15.00 15.14 15.88
N PHE A 358 -14.47 15.94 14.95
CA PHE A 358 -14.95 16.06 13.58
C PHE A 358 -13.92 15.60 12.54
N GLY A 359 -12.63 15.75 12.86
CA GLY A 359 -11.53 15.34 11.99
C GLY A 359 -10.21 15.25 12.75
N TYR A 360 -9.14 15.00 12.01
CA TYR A 360 -7.80 14.76 12.55
C TYR A 360 -6.73 15.50 11.74
N ARG A 361 -5.69 15.96 12.41
CA ARG A 361 -4.47 16.52 11.80
C ARG A 361 -3.30 15.62 12.14
N VAL A 362 -2.50 15.30 11.14
CA VAL A 362 -1.37 14.39 11.26
C VAL A 362 -0.09 15.21 11.15
N ASP A 363 0.77 15.10 12.15
CA ASP A 363 2.08 15.75 12.15
C ASP A 363 3.18 14.68 12.05
N ALA A 364 4.29 15.06 11.42
CA ALA A 364 5.50 14.24 11.35
C ALA A 364 6.73 15.05 11.73
N ARG A 365 7.74 14.37 12.25
CA ARG A 365 9.10 14.91 12.44
C ARG A 365 10.15 13.82 12.21
N LEU A 366 11.39 14.23 11.98
CA LEU A 366 12.51 13.29 12.01
C LEU A 366 12.67 12.77 13.44
N HIS A 367 12.88 11.46 13.59
CA HIS A 367 13.09 10.88 14.91
C HIS A 367 14.47 11.26 15.45
N ASP A 368 14.49 11.77 16.67
CA ASP A 368 15.69 12.06 17.44
C ASP A 368 15.49 11.62 18.90
N ASP A 369 16.54 11.05 19.51
CA ASP A 369 16.46 10.54 20.89
C ASP A 369 16.13 11.65 21.91
N ALA A 370 16.43 12.90 21.56
CA ALA A 370 16.15 14.09 22.38
C ALA A 370 14.72 14.64 22.20
N GLY A 371 14.01 14.24 21.14
CA GLY A 371 12.68 14.75 20.83
C GLY A 371 12.62 16.25 20.50
N THR A 372 13.72 16.86 20.03
CA THR A 372 13.85 18.30 19.79
C THR A 372 13.44 18.71 18.38
N ALA A 373 13.41 17.77 17.43
CA ALA A 373 13.00 18.05 16.07
C ALA A 373 11.56 18.64 16.01
N PRO A 374 11.34 19.72 15.24
CA PRO A 374 10.05 20.39 15.17
C PRO A 374 9.01 19.55 14.42
N TRP A 375 7.77 19.60 14.90
CA TRP A 375 6.63 18.99 14.22
C TRP A 375 6.28 19.73 12.94
N THR A 376 5.95 18.98 11.88
CA THR A 376 5.44 19.52 10.62
C THR A 376 4.10 18.88 10.31
N SER A 377 3.05 19.70 10.17
CA SER A 377 1.73 19.23 9.77
C SER A 377 1.71 18.73 8.32
N LEU A 378 1.21 17.51 8.11
CA LEU A 378 1.03 16.91 6.79
C LEU A 378 -0.25 17.37 6.06
N VAL A 379 -1.05 18.22 6.72
CA VAL A 379 -2.37 18.66 6.27
C VAL A 379 -2.51 20.17 6.15
N ARG A 380 -1.41 20.90 6.30
CA ARG A 380 -1.36 22.37 6.16
C ARG A 380 -1.37 22.79 4.70
N VAL A 381 -2.16 23.81 4.38
CA VAL A 381 -2.43 24.28 3.02
C VAL A 381 -2.51 25.81 2.95
N GLN A 382 -2.26 26.35 1.76
CA GLN A 382 -2.54 27.74 1.39
C GLN A 382 -3.48 27.79 0.20
N SER A 383 -4.50 28.64 0.20
CA SER A 383 -5.28 28.85 -1.01
C SER A 383 -4.48 29.67 -2.03
N LYS A 384 -4.58 29.29 -3.32
CA LYS A 384 -3.89 30.00 -4.41
C LYS A 384 -4.43 31.44 -4.58
N LYS A 385 -5.69 31.66 -4.23
CA LYS A 385 -6.42 32.94 -4.29
C LYS A 385 -7.41 33.05 -3.13
N SER A 386 -8.07 34.19 -2.99
CA SER A 386 -9.22 34.32 -2.07
C SER A 386 -10.27 33.26 -2.36
N LEU A 387 -10.78 32.65 -1.29
CA LEU A 387 -11.85 31.66 -1.39
C LEU A 387 -13.16 32.36 -1.68
N THR A 388 -13.92 31.86 -2.65
CA THR A 388 -15.20 32.46 -3.06
C THR A 388 -16.30 31.41 -3.15
N VAL A 389 -17.54 31.83 -2.89
CA VAL A 389 -18.74 31.05 -3.21
C VAL A 389 -19.54 31.88 -4.20
N GLY A 390 -19.53 31.45 -5.46
CA GLY A 390 -20.13 32.23 -6.55
C GLY A 390 -19.40 33.55 -6.73
N SER A 391 -20.11 34.66 -6.54
CA SER A 391 -19.56 36.02 -6.65
C SER A 391 -19.09 36.63 -5.32
N VAL A 392 -19.23 35.91 -4.21
CA VAL A 392 -18.98 36.43 -2.85
C VAL A 392 -17.68 35.88 -2.29
N ASP A 393 -16.81 36.78 -1.82
CA ASP A 393 -15.56 36.43 -1.15
C ASP A 393 -15.80 35.91 0.29
N VAL A 394 -15.34 34.70 0.56
CA VAL A 394 -15.32 34.07 1.89
C VAL A 394 -14.14 34.56 2.71
N THR A 395 -12.96 34.68 2.09
CA THR A 395 -11.74 35.15 2.76
C THR A 395 -11.26 36.46 2.15
N ASP A 396 -10.73 37.34 3.00
CA ASP A 396 -10.12 38.59 2.57
C ASP A 396 -8.63 38.34 2.22
N GLY A 397 -8.38 37.64 1.11
CA GLY A 397 -7.04 37.23 0.67
C GLY A 397 -6.84 35.71 0.67
N GLN A 398 -5.59 35.28 0.52
CA GLN A 398 -5.22 33.86 0.57
C GLN A 398 -5.48 33.31 1.98
N TYR A 399 -6.14 32.16 2.04
CA TYR A 399 -6.29 31.37 3.24
C TYR A 399 -4.99 30.62 3.52
N GLU A 400 -4.58 30.56 4.78
CA GLU A 400 -3.55 29.67 5.27
C GLU A 400 -4.06 28.97 6.53
N GLY A 401 -3.90 27.65 6.59
CA GLY A 401 -4.30 26.85 7.73
C GLY A 401 -4.26 25.36 7.44
N GLU A 402 -4.93 24.58 8.27
CA GLU A 402 -4.91 23.12 8.19
C GLU A 402 -6.27 22.60 7.72
N LEU A 403 -6.26 21.65 6.77
CA LEU A 403 -7.45 20.84 6.50
C LEU A 403 -7.42 19.60 7.42
N GLN A 404 -8.46 18.78 7.34
CA GLN A 404 -8.65 17.64 8.23
C GLN A 404 -8.75 16.33 7.46
N VAL A 405 -8.20 15.27 8.04
CA VAL A 405 -8.48 13.88 7.66
C VAL A 405 -9.77 13.46 8.37
N GLU A 406 -10.74 12.95 7.62
CA GLU A 406 -11.99 12.43 8.18
C GLU A 406 -12.00 10.91 8.13
N VAL A 407 -12.45 10.27 9.21
CA VAL A 407 -12.55 8.81 9.30
C VAL A 407 -13.97 8.38 9.04
N HIS A 408 -14.21 7.74 7.90
CA HIS A 408 -15.53 7.29 7.48
C HIS A 408 -15.64 5.77 7.46
N PRO A 409 -16.67 5.18 8.08
CA PRO A 409 -16.94 3.76 7.96
C PRO A 409 -17.53 3.45 6.57
N MET A 410 -17.18 2.31 6.00
CA MET A 410 -17.65 1.87 4.69
C MET A 410 -18.39 0.55 4.76
N GLN A 411 -19.33 0.36 3.85
CA GLN A 411 -20.02 -0.90 3.68
C GLN A 411 -19.36 -1.69 2.55
N LEU A 412 -18.63 -2.75 2.90
CA LEU A 412 -17.78 -3.50 1.95
C LEU A 412 -18.58 -4.21 0.84
N ASP A 413 -19.79 -4.69 1.15
CA ASP A 413 -20.66 -5.42 0.22
C ASP A 413 -21.66 -4.52 -0.54
N GLY A 414 -21.74 -3.25 -0.18
CA GLY A 414 -22.71 -2.29 -0.73
C GLY A 414 -24.19 -2.68 -0.54
N ASP A 415 -24.49 -3.66 0.32
CA ASP A 415 -25.87 -4.14 0.53
C ASP A 415 -26.49 -3.51 1.79
N PRO A 416 -27.34 -2.47 1.67
CA PRO A 416 -27.89 -1.76 2.82
C PRO A 416 -28.69 -2.65 3.81
N ALA A 417 -29.04 -3.88 3.42
CA ALA A 417 -29.70 -4.87 4.28
C ALA A 417 -28.77 -5.60 5.27
N THR A 418 -27.45 -5.62 5.05
CA THR A 418 -26.51 -6.28 5.98
C THR A 418 -26.25 -5.47 7.23
N HIS A 419 -26.52 -4.16 7.18
CA HIS A 419 -26.46 -3.21 8.29
C HIS A 419 -25.09 -3.12 9.00
N GLN A 420 -24.03 -3.69 8.42
CA GLN A 420 -22.69 -3.71 9.00
C GLN A 420 -21.77 -2.79 8.22
N PHE A 421 -21.18 -1.84 8.94
CA PHE A 421 -20.14 -0.97 8.40
C PHE A 421 -18.79 -1.36 9.00
N TRP A 422 -17.74 -1.08 8.26
CA TRP A 422 -16.37 -1.34 8.67
C TRP A 422 -15.55 -0.06 8.61
N LEU A 423 -14.85 0.22 9.70
CA LEU A 423 -13.74 1.16 9.65
C LEU A 423 -12.56 0.53 8.89
N PRO A 424 -11.79 1.33 8.14
CA PRO A 424 -10.59 0.84 7.46
C PRO A 424 -9.53 0.39 8.48
N MET A 425 -8.63 -0.53 8.09
CA MET A 425 -7.54 -0.99 8.97
C MET A 425 -6.68 0.17 9.49
N TYR A 426 -6.35 1.11 8.60
CA TYR A 426 -5.62 2.35 8.90
C TYR A 426 -6.49 3.53 8.46
N PHE A 427 -6.44 4.64 9.19
CA PHE A 427 -7.30 5.80 8.98
C PHE A 427 -6.78 6.78 7.93
N GLY A 428 -5.47 6.81 7.68
CA GLY A 428 -4.87 7.60 6.61
C GLY A 428 -3.67 6.90 5.97
N SER A 429 -3.27 7.38 4.81
CA SER A 429 -2.02 6.97 4.15
C SER A 429 -1.28 8.20 3.63
N TRP A 430 0.00 8.30 3.96
CA TRP A 430 0.92 9.28 3.40
C TRP A 430 1.68 8.64 2.23
N ASN A 431 1.66 9.30 1.06
CA ASN A 431 2.18 8.79 -0.20
C ASN A 431 3.20 9.75 -0.87
N GLY A 432 3.99 10.49 -0.08
CA GLY A 432 4.98 11.43 -0.61
C GLY A 432 4.54 12.89 -0.61
N LYS A 433 3.23 13.16 -0.51
CA LYS A 433 2.64 14.50 -0.61
C LYS A 433 1.65 14.76 0.53
N SER A 434 0.95 15.89 0.47
CA SER A 434 -0.08 16.26 1.45
C SER A 434 -1.18 15.21 1.54
N MET A 435 -1.59 14.87 2.77
CA MET A 435 -2.63 13.87 3.00
C MET A 435 -4.05 14.33 2.64
N VAL A 436 -4.23 15.62 2.31
CA VAL A 436 -5.54 16.27 2.08
C VAL A 436 -5.68 16.86 0.68
N LEU A 437 -4.61 16.86 -0.13
CA LEU A 437 -4.63 17.38 -1.50
C LEU A 437 -4.37 16.27 -2.52
N PRO A 438 -4.94 16.35 -3.72
CA PRO A 438 -4.61 15.44 -4.80
C PRO A 438 -3.16 15.62 -5.24
N ASP A 439 -2.53 14.52 -5.65
CA ASP A 439 -1.15 14.50 -6.13
C ASP A 439 -1.05 15.03 -7.57
N GLU A 440 -0.70 16.31 -7.72
CA GLU A 440 -0.55 16.94 -9.04
C GLU A 440 0.65 16.39 -9.83
N ASP A 441 1.69 15.88 -9.16
CA ASP A 441 2.85 15.29 -9.82
C ASP A 441 2.46 13.97 -10.48
N ALA A 442 1.76 13.11 -9.75
CA ALA A 442 1.21 11.87 -10.29
C ALA A 442 0.30 12.14 -11.50
N VAL A 443 -0.60 13.13 -11.42
CA VAL A 443 -1.49 13.48 -12.54
C VAL A 443 -0.69 13.89 -13.78
N ARG A 444 0.36 14.71 -13.62
CA ARG A 444 1.23 15.12 -14.74
C ARG A 444 2.04 13.96 -15.31
N ILE A 445 2.66 13.15 -14.44
CA ILE A 445 3.51 12.02 -14.82
C ILE A 445 2.69 10.95 -15.55
N PHE A 446 1.51 10.60 -15.04
CA PHE A 446 0.64 9.58 -15.64
C PHE A 446 -0.31 10.16 -16.72
N GLN A 447 -0.28 11.47 -16.97
CA GLN A 447 -1.09 12.17 -17.98
C GLN A 447 -2.61 11.92 -17.85
N LEU A 448 -3.09 11.75 -16.61
CA LEU A 448 -4.49 11.42 -16.32
C LEU A 448 -5.47 12.52 -16.76
N ASP A 449 -4.99 13.76 -16.88
CA ASP A 449 -5.76 14.90 -17.37
C ASP A 449 -6.01 14.88 -18.89
N LYS A 450 -5.22 14.11 -19.65
CA LYS A 450 -5.37 13.93 -21.10
C LYS A 450 -6.19 12.69 -21.48
N ALA A 451 -6.35 11.74 -20.56
CA ALA A 451 -7.00 10.44 -20.81
C ALA A 451 -8.53 10.52 -20.85
N ASP A 452 -9.13 11.54 -20.25
CA ASP A 452 -10.59 11.65 -20.13
C ASP A 452 -11.17 12.77 -21.02
N SER A 453 -12.18 12.41 -21.82
CA SER A 453 -12.92 13.37 -22.68
C SER A 453 -13.75 14.39 -21.88
N GLN A 454 -13.83 14.20 -20.57
CA GLN A 454 -14.20 15.23 -19.60
C GLN A 454 -12.91 15.68 -18.93
N GLN A 455 -12.35 16.82 -19.35
CA GLN A 455 -11.25 17.47 -18.62
C GLN A 455 -11.61 17.47 -17.13
N ILE A 456 -10.97 16.60 -16.34
CA ILE A 456 -11.07 16.64 -14.89
C ILE A 456 -10.36 17.93 -14.52
N ALA A 457 -11.12 19.02 -14.48
CA ALA A 457 -10.69 20.27 -13.90
C ALA A 457 -10.56 19.98 -12.41
N LEU A 458 -9.40 19.46 -12.01
CA LEU A 458 -9.01 19.44 -10.62
C LEU A 458 -9.16 20.88 -10.15
N GLY A 459 -10.14 21.13 -9.29
CA GLY A 459 -10.32 22.42 -8.64
C GLY A 459 -9.12 22.65 -7.74
N ARG A 460 -8.01 23.10 -8.31
CA ARG A 460 -6.74 23.30 -7.63
C ARG A 460 -6.81 24.60 -6.84
N ILE A 461 -7.58 24.59 -5.76
CA ILE A 461 -7.84 25.77 -4.92
C ILE A 461 -6.68 26.01 -3.96
N TYR A 462 -5.96 24.94 -3.57
CA TYR A 462 -4.93 24.97 -2.54
C TYR A 462 -3.56 24.53 -3.06
N ASN A 463 -2.50 25.00 -2.39
CA ASN A 463 -1.13 24.50 -2.39
C ASN A 463 -0.88 23.83 -1.03
N ALA A 464 -0.05 22.79 -0.99
CA ALA A 464 0.42 22.27 0.29
C ALA A 464 1.41 23.26 0.92
N LEU A 465 1.30 23.50 2.22
CA LEU A 465 2.32 24.24 2.98
C LEU A 465 3.02 23.26 3.90
N GLY A 466 4.29 22.98 3.66
CA GLY A 466 5.07 22.04 4.48
C GLY A 466 5.75 20.97 3.64
N ILE A 467 4.99 20.10 2.98
CA ILE A 467 5.53 18.88 2.35
C ILE A 467 6.22 19.10 0.98
N GLU A 468 5.90 20.18 0.25
CA GLU A 468 6.60 20.46 -1.02
C GLU A 468 8.08 20.82 -0.83
N ALA A 469 8.47 21.13 0.40
CA ALA A 469 9.87 21.24 0.79
C ALA A 469 10.30 20.03 1.64
N GLY A 470 9.47 19.49 2.55
CA GLY A 470 9.86 18.40 3.44
C GLY A 470 9.79 18.72 4.95
N LEU A 471 10.42 17.91 5.79
CA LEU A 471 10.61 18.12 7.24
C LEU A 471 11.72 19.15 7.47
N ILE A 472 11.51 20.08 8.40
CA ILE A 472 12.49 21.14 8.71
C ILE A 472 13.76 20.53 9.30
N ASP A 473 14.92 20.79 8.68
CA ASP A 473 16.24 20.43 9.22
C ASP A 473 16.66 21.46 10.30
N GLU A 474 17.16 20.99 11.45
CA GLU A 474 17.67 21.86 12.52
C GLU A 474 18.89 22.71 12.09
N THR A 475 19.65 22.24 11.11
CA THR A 475 20.86 22.94 10.63
C THR A 475 20.56 24.06 9.63
N ASP A 476 19.41 24.00 8.95
CA ASP A 476 18.91 25.06 8.06
C ASP A 476 17.37 25.03 8.00
N PRO A 477 16.66 25.89 8.76
CA PRO A 477 15.19 25.97 8.75
C PRO A 477 14.59 26.35 7.38
N THR A 478 15.43 26.76 6.42
CA THR A 478 15.04 27.07 5.04
C THR A 478 15.09 25.86 4.12
N GLN A 479 15.80 24.79 4.51
CA GLN A 479 15.77 23.49 3.85
C GLN A 479 14.80 22.60 4.60
N LYS A 480 13.88 22.03 3.83
CA LYS A 480 13.07 20.95 4.35
C LYS A 480 13.38 19.69 3.53
N GLU A 481 13.23 18.50 4.11
CA GLU A 481 13.53 17.22 3.44
C GLU A 481 12.32 16.27 3.44
N PRO A 482 11.83 15.78 2.29
CA PRO A 482 10.69 14.86 2.27
C PRO A 482 10.99 13.58 3.05
N LEU A 483 9.95 12.85 3.46
CA LEU A 483 10.16 11.54 4.09
C LEU A 483 10.76 10.57 3.04
N GLN A 484 11.85 9.91 3.40
CA GLN A 484 12.71 9.11 2.52
C GLN A 484 13.02 7.76 3.16
N TYR A 485 13.35 6.78 2.33
CA TYR A 485 13.78 5.46 2.80
C TYR A 485 15.07 5.53 3.64
N GLY A 486 15.20 4.61 4.61
CA GLY A 486 16.35 4.50 5.50
C GLY A 486 16.33 5.47 6.68
N LYS A 487 15.35 6.37 6.76
CA LYS A 487 15.16 7.31 7.87
C LYS A 487 14.03 6.84 8.80
N THR A 488 14.09 7.30 10.05
CA THR A 488 13.08 7.03 11.08
C THR A 488 12.33 8.32 11.42
N TYR A 489 11.02 8.22 11.54
CA TYR A 489 10.12 9.36 11.75
C TYR A 489 9.21 9.12 12.94
N ASP A 490 8.88 10.20 13.64
CA ASP A 490 7.83 10.21 14.65
C ASP A 490 6.55 10.81 14.05
N PHE A 491 5.40 10.22 14.38
CA PHE A 491 4.09 10.73 14.00
C PHE A 491 3.22 10.93 15.23
N ARG A 492 2.44 12.02 15.23
CA ARG A 492 1.38 12.28 16.21
C ARG A 492 0.11 12.75 15.52
N VAL A 493 -1.00 12.68 16.25
CA VAL A 493 -2.31 13.06 15.73
C VAL A 493 -3.02 14.03 16.68
N ARG A 494 -3.45 15.17 16.13
CA ARG A 494 -4.26 16.19 16.81
C ARG A 494 -5.72 16.06 16.40
N LEU A 495 -6.63 16.20 17.35
CA LEU A 495 -8.07 16.15 17.14
C LEU A 495 -8.58 17.52 16.68
N VAL A 496 -9.59 17.51 15.80
CA VAL A 496 -10.24 18.71 15.27
C VAL A 496 -11.72 18.67 15.64
N ASP A 497 -12.24 19.77 16.16
CA ASP A 497 -13.66 19.90 16.48
C ASP A 497 -14.49 20.37 15.26
N PRO A 498 -15.84 20.31 15.30
CA PRO A 498 -16.68 20.75 14.18
C PRO A 498 -16.57 22.23 13.79
N THR A 499 -15.88 23.04 14.60
CA THR A 499 -15.59 24.45 14.31
C THR A 499 -14.25 24.63 13.58
N GLY A 500 -13.52 23.54 13.30
CA GLY A 500 -12.15 23.59 12.79
C GLY A 500 -11.13 23.96 13.88
N GLY A 501 -11.54 23.95 15.14
CA GLY A 501 -10.72 24.19 16.31
C GLY A 501 -9.92 22.96 16.75
N GLY A 502 -9.20 23.09 17.86
CA GLY A 502 -8.31 22.06 18.42
C GLY A 502 -6.86 22.55 18.59
N PRO A 503 -5.96 21.68 19.08
CA PRO A 503 -4.58 22.05 19.39
C PRO A 503 -3.81 22.52 18.16
N GLU A 504 -2.91 23.49 18.35
CA GLU A 504 -2.02 24.01 17.31
C GLU A 504 -0.79 23.10 17.11
N GLU A 505 -0.07 23.27 15.99
CA GLU A 505 1.16 22.52 15.68
C GLU A 505 2.25 22.70 16.76
N ALA A 506 2.27 23.85 17.45
CA ALA A 506 3.24 24.12 18.51
C ALA A 506 2.82 23.60 19.90
N ASN A 507 1.61 23.05 20.04
CA ASN A 507 1.16 22.52 21.33
C ASN A 507 1.65 21.09 21.54
N ASP A 508 1.82 20.73 22.82
CA ASP A 508 2.15 19.39 23.26
C ASP A 508 0.97 18.78 24.07
N PRO A 509 0.87 17.44 24.12
CA PRO A 509 -0.11 16.76 24.97
C PRO A 509 0.09 17.14 26.45
N VAL A 510 -1.02 17.35 27.16
CA VAL A 510 -0.99 17.67 28.60
C VAL A 510 -0.94 16.40 29.44
N HIS A 511 -1.67 15.37 29.00
CA HIS A 511 -1.73 14.09 29.70
C HIS A 511 -0.72 13.10 29.12
N GLU A 512 -0.10 12.30 30.00
CA GLU A 512 0.57 11.09 29.57
C GLU A 512 -0.45 10.14 28.93
N ALA A 513 -0.03 9.46 27.86
CA ALA A 513 -0.85 8.50 27.14
C ALA A 513 -0.03 7.25 26.86
N GLU A 514 -0.71 6.15 26.53
CA GLU A 514 -0.05 4.86 26.34
C GLU A 514 0.93 4.86 25.15
N ALA A 515 0.55 5.49 24.04
CA ALA A 515 1.38 5.60 22.84
C ALA A 515 0.99 6.83 21.98
N PRO A 516 1.15 8.08 22.50
CA PRO A 516 0.70 9.30 21.81
C PRO A 516 1.52 9.62 20.54
N VAL A 517 2.71 9.04 20.43
CA VAL A 517 3.63 9.18 19.30
C VAL A 517 4.03 7.79 18.85
N THR A 518 3.97 7.53 17.53
CA THR A 518 4.54 6.32 16.94
C THR A 518 5.84 6.64 16.23
N THR A 519 6.88 5.87 16.53
CA THR A 519 8.15 5.91 15.81
C THR A 519 8.15 4.84 14.73
N PHE A 520 8.51 5.20 13.50
CA PHE A 520 8.45 4.31 12.35
C PHE A 520 9.65 4.50 11.41
N THR A 521 10.34 3.41 11.07
CA THR A 521 11.43 3.43 10.08
C THR A 521 10.87 3.17 8.69
N PHE A 522 11.02 4.15 7.79
CA PHE A 522 10.53 4.02 6.42
C PHE A 522 11.54 3.26 5.57
N LYS A 523 11.12 2.14 4.96
CA LYS A 523 12.02 1.22 4.26
C LYS A 523 11.53 0.90 2.85
N ARG A 524 12.42 0.47 1.97
CA ARG A 524 12.05 0.00 0.64
C ARG A 524 11.69 -1.48 0.68
N TYR A 525 10.42 -1.81 0.46
CA TYR A 525 9.94 -3.20 0.29
C TYR A 525 9.82 -3.62 -1.18
N VAL A 526 9.84 -2.65 -2.11
CA VAL A 526 9.74 -2.91 -3.54
C VAL A 526 11.09 -3.36 -4.11
N LYS A 527 11.13 -4.58 -4.66
CA LYS A 527 12.30 -5.14 -5.33
C LYS A 527 12.68 -4.34 -6.57
N PRO A 528 13.99 -4.25 -6.92
CA PRO A 528 14.39 -3.76 -8.23
C PRO A 528 13.75 -4.58 -9.36
N GLU A 529 13.29 -3.89 -10.40
CA GLU A 529 12.77 -4.52 -11.61
C GLU A 529 13.90 -5.24 -12.39
N PRO A 530 13.61 -6.05 -13.41
CA PRO A 530 14.63 -6.68 -14.24
C PRO A 530 15.56 -5.65 -14.88
N VAL A 531 16.84 -6.02 -15.08
CA VAL A 531 17.79 -5.19 -15.83
C VAL A 531 17.30 -4.96 -17.25
N ARG A 532 17.56 -3.76 -17.78
CA ARG A 532 17.23 -3.43 -19.16
C ARG A 532 18.32 -3.95 -20.07
N MET A 533 17.96 -4.66 -21.12
CA MET A 533 18.89 -5.15 -22.14
C MET A 533 18.58 -4.49 -23.47
N GLU A 534 19.59 -3.88 -24.09
CA GLU A 534 19.43 -3.32 -25.43
C GLU A 534 19.24 -4.44 -26.47
N GLY A 535 18.35 -4.24 -27.44
CA GLY A 535 18.03 -5.24 -28.49
C GLY A 535 17.07 -6.38 -28.09
N LEU A 536 16.67 -6.49 -26.82
CA LEU A 536 15.77 -7.56 -26.36
C LEU A 536 14.35 -7.48 -26.96
N LEU A 537 13.77 -6.29 -27.04
CA LEU A 537 12.40 -6.08 -27.55
C LEU A 537 12.29 -6.38 -29.05
N GLU A 538 13.30 -5.98 -29.83
CA GLU A 538 13.38 -6.31 -31.26
C GLU A 538 13.40 -7.84 -31.45
N PHE A 539 14.14 -8.55 -30.60
CA PHE A 539 14.18 -10.01 -30.62
C PHE A 539 12.82 -10.66 -30.29
N LEU A 540 12.15 -10.25 -29.22
CA LEU A 540 10.83 -10.81 -28.84
C LEU A 540 9.78 -10.58 -29.94
N SER A 541 9.82 -9.43 -30.62
CA SER A 541 8.90 -9.11 -31.71
C SER A 541 9.13 -9.95 -32.98
N GLN A 542 10.37 -10.42 -33.21
CA GLN A 542 10.70 -11.27 -34.36
C GLN A 542 10.34 -12.76 -34.13
N GLN A 543 10.12 -13.17 -32.87
CA GLN A 543 9.79 -14.55 -32.49
C GLN A 543 8.28 -14.84 -32.39
N ALA A 544 7.39 -13.91 -32.73
CA ALA A 544 5.97 -14.19 -32.85
C ALA A 544 5.69 -15.08 -34.07
N THR A 545 5.94 -16.39 -33.93
CA THR A 545 5.51 -17.40 -34.90
C THR A 545 3.98 -17.52 -34.89
N PRO A 546 3.33 -17.66 -36.05
CA PRO A 546 1.90 -17.97 -36.13
C PRO A 546 1.57 -19.24 -35.35
N GLU A 547 0.45 -19.22 -34.62
CA GLU A 547 -0.06 -20.31 -33.79
C GLU A 547 0.08 -21.71 -34.46
N GLY A 548 0.78 -22.65 -33.81
CA GLY A 548 0.72 -24.06 -34.24
C GLY A 548 1.87 -24.99 -33.84
N GLU A 549 3.04 -24.51 -33.42
CA GLU A 549 4.15 -25.38 -33.01
C GLU A 549 4.63 -25.05 -31.59
N GLU A 550 4.36 -25.94 -30.64
CA GLU A 550 4.95 -25.95 -29.28
C GLU A 550 6.43 -26.39 -29.33
N THR A 551 7.25 -25.75 -30.15
CA THR A 551 8.70 -25.86 -30.01
C THR A 551 9.17 -24.76 -29.06
N ALA A 552 9.58 -25.18 -27.85
CA ALA A 552 10.23 -24.30 -26.88
C ALA A 552 11.30 -23.44 -27.60
N PRO A 553 11.37 -22.13 -27.34
CA PRO A 553 12.11 -21.19 -28.18
C PRO A 553 13.53 -21.68 -28.43
N GLU A 554 13.85 -21.87 -29.72
CA GLU A 554 15.19 -22.16 -30.19
C GLU A 554 16.14 -21.04 -29.76
N ILE A 555 17.28 -21.50 -29.27
CA ILE A 555 18.45 -20.78 -28.77
C ILE A 555 18.64 -19.40 -29.42
N VAL A 556 18.72 -18.34 -28.60
CA VAL A 556 18.93 -16.97 -29.08
C VAL A 556 20.37 -16.82 -29.57
N PHE A 557 20.55 -16.81 -30.88
CA PHE A 557 21.69 -16.14 -31.50
C PHE A 557 21.32 -14.66 -31.58
N PHE A 558 22.14 -13.73 -31.09
CA PHE A 558 21.95 -12.30 -31.36
C PHE A 558 22.26 -12.04 -32.84
N PRO A 559 21.26 -11.87 -33.74
CA PRO A 559 21.55 -11.53 -35.11
C PRO A 559 21.59 -10.00 -35.17
N GLY A 560 22.76 -9.40 -34.96
CA GLY A 560 22.96 -7.98 -35.30
C GLY A 560 23.57 -7.04 -34.26
N SER A 561 24.04 -7.50 -33.09
CA SER A 561 24.93 -6.64 -32.28
C SER A 561 26.35 -6.68 -32.88
N PRO A 562 27.03 -5.55 -33.13
CA PRO A 562 28.41 -5.58 -33.56
C PRO A 562 29.25 -6.20 -32.43
N ALA A 563 29.83 -7.38 -32.70
CA ALA A 563 30.82 -8.07 -31.86
C ALA A 563 30.38 -8.44 -30.42
N ASN A 564 29.92 -9.68 -30.20
CA ASN A 564 29.98 -10.41 -28.92
C ASN A 564 29.87 -9.54 -27.65
N THR A 565 28.90 -8.64 -27.54
CA THR A 565 28.78 -7.70 -26.41
C THR A 565 27.35 -7.66 -25.93
N LEU A 566 27.17 -7.81 -24.62
CA LEU A 566 25.91 -7.71 -23.91
C LEU A 566 25.84 -6.34 -23.22
N THR A 567 24.98 -5.46 -23.72
CA THR A 567 24.79 -4.11 -23.19
C THR A 567 23.62 -4.08 -22.21
N LEU A 568 23.94 -3.83 -20.93
CA LEU A 568 22.99 -3.81 -19.83
C LEU A 568 22.79 -2.39 -19.31
N ARG A 569 21.57 -2.05 -18.89
CA ARG A 569 21.26 -0.82 -18.17
C ARG A 569 20.55 -1.11 -16.86
N ARG A 570 20.65 -0.16 -15.93
CA ARG A 570 19.93 -0.22 -14.65
C ARG A 570 18.42 -0.38 -14.89
N PRO A 571 17.72 -1.12 -14.02
CA PRO A 571 16.26 -1.18 -14.02
C PRO A 571 15.62 0.22 -13.92
N LEU A 572 14.35 0.31 -14.30
CA LEU A 572 13.58 1.54 -14.12
C LEU A 572 12.88 1.54 -12.76
N LEU A 573 12.84 2.71 -12.14
CA LEU A 573 12.08 3.00 -10.93
C LEU A 573 11.07 4.11 -11.23
N GLY A 574 9.81 3.85 -10.90
CA GLY A 574 8.68 4.76 -11.15
C GLY A 574 8.31 5.63 -9.95
N TYR A 575 7.29 6.46 -10.14
CA TYR A 575 6.63 7.24 -9.09
C TYR A 575 5.68 6.37 -8.25
N PRO A 576 5.58 6.56 -6.92
CA PRO A 576 6.31 7.53 -6.09
C PRO A 576 7.68 7.02 -5.61
N ASN A 577 7.99 5.73 -5.81
CA ASN A 577 9.15 5.05 -5.23
C ASN A 577 10.48 5.79 -5.42
N VAL A 578 10.71 6.38 -6.60
CA VAL A 578 11.96 7.10 -6.87
C VAL A 578 12.13 8.36 -6.03
N VAL A 579 11.04 9.05 -5.68
CA VAL A 579 11.06 10.24 -4.83
C VAL A 579 11.50 9.85 -3.41
N TYR A 580 11.03 8.70 -2.92
CA TYR A 580 11.40 8.20 -1.60
C TYR A 580 12.88 7.83 -1.47
N THR A 581 13.60 7.61 -2.56
CA THR A 581 15.05 7.33 -2.50
C THR A 581 15.87 8.54 -2.05
N GLY A 582 15.40 9.76 -2.33
CA GLY A 582 16.14 10.99 -2.02
C GLY A 582 17.46 11.16 -2.79
N LYS A 583 17.75 10.34 -3.81
CA LYS A 583 19.06 10.31 -4.51
C LYS A 583 19.12 11.19 -5.76
N TYR A 584 17.97 11.53 -6.35
CA TYR A 584 17.87 12.45 -7.48
C TYR A 584 17.59 13.86 -6.98
N ASP A 585 18.27 14.87 -7.55
CA ASP A 585 18.05 16.28 -7.22
C ASP A 585 16.60 16.73 -7.54
N ASP A 586 16.10 16.38 -8.73
CA ASP A 586 14.70 16.61 -9.12
C ASP A 586 14.18 15.48 -10.03
N PRO A 587 13.55 14.43 -9.46
CA PRO A 587 13.07 13.29 -10.24
C PRO A 587 11.81 13.57 -11.06
N ILE A 588 11.03 14.61 -10.74
CA ILE A 588 9.70 14.83 -11.33
C ILE A 588 9.78 15.18 -12.82
N PRO A 589 10.60 16.15 -13.28
CA PRO A 589 10.75 16.43 -14.71
C PRO A 589 11.32 15.26 -15.50
N LEU A 590 12.23 14.47 -14.90
CA LEU A 590 12.82 13.30 -15.53
C LEU A 590 11.76 12.21 -15.78
N LEU A 591 10.89 11.97 -14.80
CA LEU A 591 9.75 11.05 -14.95
C LEU A 591 8.73 11.53 -15.98
N GLN A 592 8.45 12.84 -16.04
CA GLN A 592 7.58 13.42 -17.06
C GLN A 592 8.15 13.22 -18.47
N ALA A 593 9.44 13.48 -18.66
CA ALA A 593 10.12 13.23 -19.93
C ALA A 593 10.08 11.74 -20.33
N ALA A 594 10.27 10.84 -19.36
CA ALA A 594 10.16 9.39 -19.59
C ALA A 594 8.73 8.97 -19.98
N SER A 595 7.71 9.54 -19.34
CA SER A 595 6.30 9.33 -19.68
C SER A 595 5.97 9.82 -21.09
N ASP A 596 6.38 11.04 -21.44
CA ASP A 596 6.18 11.62 -22.78
C ASP A 596 6.87 10.78 -23.87
N ALA A 597 8.09 10.29 -23.61
CA ALA A 597 8.80 9.40 -24.51
C ALA A 597 8.06 8.04 -24.69
N ALA A 598 7.57 7.45 -23.60
CA ALA A 598 6.82 6.21 -23.62
C ALA A 598 5.51 6.34 -24.42
N GLN A 599 4.81 7.48 -24.29
CA GLN A 599 3.61 7.81 -25.06
C GLN A 599 3.93 8.03 -26.55
N ALA A 600 5.02 8.71 -26.89
CA ALA A 600 5.43 8.90 -28.28
C ALA A 600 5.72 7.57 -28.99
N ILE A 601 6.39 6.63 -28.30
CA ILE A 601 6.64 5.27 -28.81
C ILE A 601 5.32 4.52 -29.02
N ALA A 602 4.44 4.57 -28.02
CA ALA A 602 3.10 4.02 -28.08
C ALA A 602 2.30 4.52 -29.30
N GLN A 603 2.27 5.84 -29.51
CA GLN A 603 1.57 6.46 -30.63
C GLN A 603 2.20 6.09 -31.98
N ALA A 604 3.53 6.02 -32.05
CA ALA A 604 4.24 5.57 -33.24
C ALA A 604 3.93 4.09 -33.59
N ASN A 605 3.74 3.23 -32.59
CA ASN A 605 3.33 1.84 -32.79
C ASN A 605 1.88 1.72 -33.26
N LEU A 606 0.96 2.52 -32.70
CA LEU A 606 -0.43 2.60 -33.16
C LEU A 606 -0.52 2.95 -34.65
N ALA A 607 0.29 3.91 -35.11
CA ALA A 607 0.32 4.32 -36.51
C ALA A 607 0.79 3.22 -37.47
N LYS A 608 1.50 2.20 -36.98
CA LYS A 608 2.00 1.07 -37.78
C LYS A 608 1.02 -0.10 -37.89
N ALA A 609 -0.02 -0.18 -37.05
CA ALA A 609 -1.05 -1.22 -37.09
C ALA A 609 -2.47 -0.63 -36.86
N PRO A 610 -3.07 0.03 -37.87
CA PRO A 610 -4.41 0.59 -37.73
C PRO A 610 -5.46 -0.52 -37.74
N GLY A 611 -6.14 -0.73 -36.60
CA GLY A 611 -7.31 -1.63 -36.51
C GLY A 611 -7.32 -2.59 -35.33
N GLU A 612 -6.21 -2.77 -34.62
CA GLU A 612 -6.22 -3.46 -33.33
C GLU A 612 -6.55 -2.46 -32.20
N PRO A 613 -7.43 -2.83 -31.24
CA PRO A 613 -7.70 -2.00 -30.09
C PRO A 613 -6.41 -1.87 -29.26
N TYR A 614 -5.73 -0.75 -29.45
CA TYR A 614 -4.64 -0.34 -28.60
C TYR A 614 -5.21 0.14 -27.27
N GLU A 615 -4.92 -0.57 -26.18
CA GLU A 615 -5.15 -0.08 -24.84
C GLU A 615 -4.06 0.95 -24.52
N PRO A 616 -4.39 2.25 -24.40
CA PRO A 616 -3.44 3.25 -23.95
C PRO A 616 -3.18 3.00 -22.47
N GLY A 617 -2.11 2.28 -22.12
CA GLY A 617 -1.89 1.98 -20.70
C GLY A 617 -0.62 1.28 -20.23
N HIS A 618 0.19 0.62 -21.07
CA HIS A 618 1.18 -0.33 -20.52
C HIS A 618 2.58 -0.32 -21.14
N ASN A 619 3.13 0.86 -21.48
CA ASN A 619 4.59 0.98 -21.55
C ASN A 619 5.10 1.25 -20.14
N HIS A 620 5.79 0.29 -19.54
CA HIS A 620 6.46 0.47 -18.24
C HIS A 620 7.50 1.59 -18.38
N PHE A 621 7.27 2.73 -17.74
CA PHE A 621 8.15 3.89 -17.78
C PHE A 621 8.68 4.23 -16.39
N GLY A 622 9.83 4.88 -16.34
CA GLY A 622 10.52 5.27 -15.12
C GLY A 622 11.90 5.82 -15.46
N ILE A 623 12.69 6.12 -14.43
CA ILE A 623 14.09 6.55 -14.55
C ILE A 623 15.01 5.50 -13.92
N ALA A 624 16.32 5.52 -14.21
CA ALA A 624 17.24 4.51 -13.69
C ALA A 624 17.17 4.38 -12.16
N ASP A 625 17.14 3.15 -11.65
CA ASP A 625 17.10 2.90 -10.21
C ASP A 625 18.44 3.30 -9.56
N PRO A 626 18.46 4.31 -8.67
CA PRO A 626 19.69 4.81 -8.07
C PRO A 626 20.23 3.89 -6.97
N ASP A 627 19.45 2.89 -6.53
CA ASP A 627 19.86 1.93 -5.51
C ASP A 627 20.63 0.73 -6.08
N VAL A 628 20.47 0.43 -7.38
CA VAL A 628 21.07 -0.75 -8.03
C VAL A 628 22.53 -0.51 -8.36
N THR A 629 23.48 -0.95 -7.54
CA THR A 629 24.91 -0.74 -7.79
C THR A 629 25.54 -1.79 -8.69
N GLN A 630 24.99 -3.00 -8.69
CA GLN A 630 25.59 -4.17 -9.34
C GLN A 630 24.57 -4.97 -10.16
N VAL A 631 25.10 -5.79 -11.06
CA VAL A 631 24.37 -6.88 -11.71
C VAL A 631 25.01 -8.20 -11.35
N GLN A 632 24.20 -9.19 -10.99
CA GLN A 632 24.61 -10.58 -10.82
C GLN A 632 24.23 -11.38 -12.06
N ILE A 633 25.16 -12.19 -12.54
CA ILE A 633 25.01 -13.06 -13.70
C ILE A 633 25.34 -14.48 -13.24
N THR A 634 24.34 -15.35 -13.31
CA THR A 634 24.49 -16.78 -13.06
C THR A 634 24.52 -17.51 -14.39
N VAL A 635 25.62 -18.23 -14.64
CA VAL A 635 25.86 -19.02 -15.84
C VAL A 635 25.49 -20.46 -15.56
N GLU A 636 24.56 -20.98 -16.35
CA GLU A 636 24.06 -22.35 -16.23
C GLU A 636 24.21 -23.06 -17.57
N VAL A 637 24.54 -24.35 -17.54
CA VAL A 637 24.76 -25.16 -18.75
C VAL A 637 23.74 -26.26 -18.82
N ARG A 638 23.11 -26.43 -19.98
CA ARG A 638 22.09 -27.46 -20.18
C ARG A 638 22.68 -28.86 -20.03
N THR A 639 21.95 -29.74 -19.36
CA THR A 639 22.22 -31.18 -19.27
C THR A 639 21.05 -31.98 -19.88
N LEU A 640 21.07 -33.30 -19.71
CA LEU A 640 20.01 -34.20 -20.14
C LEU A 640 18.68 -33.81 -19.48
N LYS A 641 17.55 -33.90 -20.23
CA LYS A 641 16.21 -33.41 -19.83
C LYS A 641 15.63 -33.94 -18.51
N LEU A 642 16.25 -34.95 -17.89
CA LEU A 642 15.83 -35.57 -16.63
C LEU A 642 16.88 -35.46 -15.51
N ASP A 643 18.02 -34.82 -15.79
CA ASP A 643 19.11 -34.65 -14.86
C ASP A 643 19.02 -33.25 -14.22
N ASN A 644 18.12 -33.11 -13.25
CA ASN A 644 17.82 -31.81 -12.63
C ASN A 644 18.44 -31.67 -11.23
N LEU A 645 19.18 -32.67 -10.75
CA LEU A 645 19.60 -32.75 -9.34
C LEU A 645 20.57 -31.63 -8.93
N SER A 646 21.37 -31.13 -9.87
CA SER A 646 22.29 -30.00 -9.63
C SER A 646 21.80 -28.69 -10.27
N SER A 647 20.50 -28.60 -10.54
CA SER A 647 19.85 -27.39 -11.00
C SER A 647 19.60 -26.44 -9.85
N VAL A 648 19.69 -25.13 -10.11
CA VAL A 648 19.45 -24.07 -9.11
C VAL A 648 18.04 -24.17 -8.54
N ARG A 649 17.05 -24.52 -9.36
CA ARG A 649 15.65 -24.72 -8.96
C ARG A 649 15.26 -26.18 -8.73
N GLY A 650 16.06 -27.13 -9.25
CA GLY A 650 15.82 -28.57 -9.12
C GLY A 650 14.79 -29.16 -10.08
N ASP A 651 14.14 -28.34 -10.91
CA ASP A 651 13.08 -28.73 -11.84
C ASP A 651 13.48 -28.64 -13.32
N GLU A 652 14.57 -27.94 -13.62
CA GLU A 652 15.03 -27.67 -14.98
C GLU A 652 16.37 -28.38 -15.29
N PRO A 653 16.60 -28.82 -16.55
CA PRO A 653 17.80 -29.54 -16.94
C PRO A 653 18.97 -28.59 -17.25
N TYR A 654 19.32 -27.76 -16.28
CA TYR A 654 20.45 -26.83 -16.33
C TYR A 654 21.27 -27.01 -15.07
N LEU A 655 22.57 -27.22 -15.22
CA LEU A 655 23.53 -27.32 -14.12
C LEU A 655 24.12 -25.94 -13.85
N HIS A 656 24.18 -25.57 -12.56
CA HIS A 656 24.88 -24.36 -12.16
C HIS A 656 26.38 -24.47 -12.48
N PHE A 657 26.92 -23.51 -13.23
CA PHE A 657 28.35 -23.47 -13.55
C PHE A 657 29.09 -22.49 -12.64
N TYR A 658 28.81 -21.19 -12.75
CA TYR A 658 29.33 -20.18 -11.82
C TYR A 658 28.40 -18.95 -11.73
N THR A 659 28.57 -18.16 -10.67
CA THR A 659 27.93 -16.85 -10.52
C THR A 659 29.01 -15.78 -10.47
N THR A 660 28.73 -14.65 -11.12
CA THR A 660 29.63 -13.50 -11.14
C THR A 660 28.87 -12.19 -10.96
N THR A 661 29.57 -11.13 -10.55
CA THR A 661 29.00 -9.79 -10.36
C THR A 661 29.75 -8.73 -11.18
N ARG A 662 29.04 -7.70 -11.64
CA ARG A 662 29.61 -6.55 -12.35
C ARG A 662 29.02 -5.27 -11.80
N ASP A 663 29.87 -4.26 -11.60
CA ASP A 663 29.44 -2.94 -11.16
C ASP A 663 28.89 -2.14 -12.35
N PHE A 664 27.77 -1.44 -12.14
CA PHE A 664 27.36 -0.39 -13.06
C PHE A 664 28.28 0.83 -12.91
N PRO A 665 28.36 1.72 -13.92
CA PRO A 665 29.02 3.01 -13.77
C PRO A 665 28.55 3.74 -12.49
N ALA A 666 29.52 4.30 -11.77
CA ALA A 666 29.29 4.90 -10.46
C ALA A 666 29.02 6.41 -10.57
N GLY A 667 28.08 6.91 -9.75
CA GLY A 667 27.75 8.33 -9.66
C GLY A 667 26.51 8.73 -10.46
N MET A 668 25.79 9.74 -9.96
CA MET A 668 24.49 10.16 -10.51
C MET A 668 24.56 10.74 -11.92
N ALA A 669 25.69 11.34 -12.31
CA ALA A 669 25.89 11.87 -13.67
C ALA A 669 25.96 10.75 -14.74
N GLN A 670 26.31 9.53 -14.33
CA GLN A 670 26.48 8.35 -15.19
C GLN A 670 25.38 7.31 -14.93
N ILE A 671 24.29 7.69 -14.25
CA ILE A 671 23.29 6.74 -13.75
C ILE A 671 22.58 5.98 -14.88
N ASP A 672 22.45 6.61 -16.05
CA ASP A 672 21.86 6.00 -17.24
C ASP A 672 22.88 5.35 -18.18
N ASP A 673 24.19 5.46 -17.90
CA ASP A 673 25.23 4.91 -18.78
C ASP A 673 25.14 3.37 -18.81
N PRO A 674 25.27 2.76 -20.00
CA PRO A 674 25.23 1.31 -20.13
C PRO A 674 26.48 0.64 -19.54
N LEU A 675 26.30 -0.60 -19.10
CA LEU A 675 27.35 -1.56 -18.81
C LEU A 675 27.51 -2.49 -20.00
N ASP A 676 28.61 -2.35 -20.74
CA ASP A 676 28.96 -3.20 -21.87
C ASP A 676 29.80 -4.39 -21.41
N LEU A 677 29.28 -5.60 -21.60
CA LEU A 677 29.93 -6.86 -21.24
C LEU A 677 30.34 -7.64 -22.48
N ALA A 678 31.64 -7.68 -22.77
CA ALA A 678 32.17 -8.53 -23.83
C ALA A 678 32.01 -10.01 -23.47
N LEU A 679 31.44 -10.80 -24.38
CA LEU A 679 31.31 -12.24 -24.29
C LEU A 679 32.54 -12.90 -24.91
N GLU A 680 33.26 -13.67 -24.11
CA GLU A 680 34.43 -14.43 -24.55
C GLU A 680 34.11 -15.92 -24.52
N PHE A 681 33.97 -16.52 -25.69
CA PHE A 681 33.74 -17.95 -25.82
C PHE A 681 35.08 -18.69 -25.86
N ARG A 682 35.25 -19.69 -24.99
CA ARG A 682 36.46 -20.52 -24.88
C ARG A 682 36.12 -21.98 -25.17
N ASP A 683 37.08 -22.72 -25.74
CA ASP A 683 36.91 -24.16 -26.00
C ASP A 683 37.32 -24.95 -24.75
N ALA A 684 36.41 -25.81 -24.24
CA ALA A 684 36.66 -26.73 -23.13
C ALA A 684 36.24 -28.16 -23.49
N PRO A 685 37.16 -29.14 -23.50
CA PRO A 685 36.80 -30.54 -23.71
C PRO A 685 35.88 -31.09 -22.61
N VAL A 686 36.16 -30.77 -21.35
CA VAL A 686 35.45 -31.28 -20.16
C VAL A 686 35.29 -30.16 -19.13
N LEU A 687 34.04 -29.90 -18.73
CA LEU A 687 33.72 -28.97 -17.64
C LEU A 687 33.64 -29.70 -16.29
N LYS A 688 34.07 -29.03 -15.22
CA LYS A 688 33.80 -29.44 -13.84
C LYS A 688 32.63 -28.66 -13.27
N PHE A 689 31.76 -29.35 -12.55
CA PHE A 689 30.58 -28.77 -11.89
C PHE A 689 30.63 -29.08 -10.38
N GLY A 690 30.00 -28.23 -9.57
CA GLY A 690 29.79 -28.46 -8.13
C GLY A 690 30.70 -27.67 -7.19
N ASP A 691 31.88 -27.22 -7.64
CA ASP A 691 32.76 -26.31 -6.88
C ASP A 691 33.03 -25.05 -7.71
N GLN A 692 32.57 -23.89 -7.22
CA GLN A 692 32.75 -22.60 -7.90
C GLN A 692 34.20 -22.11 -7.88
N THR A 693 35.04 -22.68 -7.00
CA THR A 693 36.46 -22.32 -6.87
C THR A 693 37.39 -23.26 -7.65
N ASP A 694 36.90 -24.43 -8.08
CA ASP A 694 37.60 -25.39 -8.95
C ASP A 694 36.72 -25.74 -10.16
N LEU A 695 36.72 -24.85 -11.15
CA LEU A 695 36.16 -25.11 -12.48
C LEU A 695 37.10 -25.96 -13.36
N GLY A 696 38.15 -26.56 -12.78
CA GLY A 696 39.19 -27.29 -13.49
C GLY A 696 40.13 -26.37 -14.28
N ASN A 697 40.69 -26.88 -15.38
CA ASN A 697 41.59 -26.12 -16.26
C ASN A 697 40.87 -25.05 -17.10
N TRP A 698 39.60 -24.77 -16.79
CA TRP A 698 38.79 -23.78 -17.49
C TRP A 698 39.14 -22.35 -17.10
N ILE A 699 39.60 -22.15 -15.86
CA ILE A 699 40.00 -20.86 -15.35
C ILE A 699 41.32 -20.97 -14.58
N ASP A 700 42.17 -19.96 -14.72
CA ASP A 700 43.46 -19.91 -14.02
C ASP A 700 43.27 -19.45 -12.57
N GLU A 701 42.43 -18.43 -12.33
CA GLU A 701 42.06 -17.92 -11.00
C GLU A 701 40.56 -17.56 -10.91
N ALA A 702 39.91 -17.88 -9.79
CA ALA A 702 38.48 -17.59 -9.59
C ALA A 702 38.13 -16.09 -9.60
N THR A 703 39.08 -15.22 -9.25
CA THR A 703 38.93 -13.74 -9.28
C THR A 703 38.69 -13.19 -10.67
N GLU A 704 39.20 -13.87 -11.71
CA GLU A 704 38.99 -13.48 -13.10
C GLU A 704 37.51 -13.54 -13.51
N LEU A 705 36.68 -14.32 -12.81
CA LEU A 705 35.24 -14.38 -13.10
C LEU A 705 34.56 -13.04 -12.86
N ASN A 706 35.02 -12.25 -11.89
CA ASN A 706 34.39 -10.99 -11.47
C ASN A 706 34.88 -9.75 -12.24
N SER A 707 35.81 -9.91 -13.19
CA SER A 707 36.40 -8.79 -13.94
C SER A 707 36.52 -9.11 -15.43
N GLY A 708 36.61 -8.08 -16.28
CA GLY A 708 36.79 -8.26 -17.72
C GLY A 708 35.60 -8.91 -18.42
N SER A 709 35.89 -9.64 -19.51
CA SER A 709 34.92 -10.37 -20.34
C SER A 709 34.17 -11.45 -19.57
N LEU A 710 32.91 -11.69 -19.96
CA LEU A 710 32.12 -12.82 -19.48
C LEU A 710 32.55 -14.09 -20.24
N LYS A 711 33.23 -15.00 -19.54
CA LYS A 711 33.78 -16.24 -20.13
C LYS A 711 32.72 -17.33 -20.23
N LEU A 712 32.46 -17.82 -21.44
CA LEU A 712 31.41 -18.80 -21.75
C LEU A 712 31.97 -20.03 -22.48
N PRO A 713 31.53 -21.26 -22.18
CA PRO A 713 31.95 -22.45 -22.92
C PRO A 713 31.35 -22.54 -24.32
N THR A 714 32.15 -22.91 -25.31
CA THR A 714 31.66 -23.28 -26.65
C THR A 714 31.04 -24.68 -26.66
N ALA A 715 30.30 -24.99 -27.73
CA ALA A 715 29.61 -26.26 -27.95
C ALA A 715 28.64 -26.65 -26.82
N ARG A 716 28.08 -25.66 -26.10
CA ARG A 716 27.12 -25.86 -25.01
C ARG A 716 25.89 -24.97 -25.19
N ASP A 717 24.73 -25.47 -24.78
CA ASP A 717 23.54 -24.64 -24.57
C ASP A 717 23.66 -23.96 -23.20
N ILE A 718 23.87 -22.64 -23.19
CA ILE A 718 24.06 -21.87 -21.95
C ILE A 718 22.80 -21.07 -21.66
N ARG A 719 22.41 -21.01 -20.39
CA ARG A 719 21.46 -20.04 -19.86
C ARG A 719 22.19 -19.04 -18.97
N LEU A 720 21.97 -17.76 -19.23
CA LEU A 720 22.38 -16.67 -18.36
C LEU A 720 21.15 -16.18 -17.60
N THR A 721 21.17 -16.33 -16.28
CA THR A 721 20.18 -15.77 -15.37
C THR A 721 20.77 -14.48 -14.78
N ILE A 722 20.19 -13.33 -15.16
CA ILE A 722 20.72 -12.01 -14.84
C ILE A 722 19.75 -11.31 -13.89
N ARG A 723 20.27 -10.62 -12.87
CA ARG A 723 19.46 -9.80 -11.95
C ARG A 723 20.22 -8.59 -11.44
N ALA A 724 19.48 -7.52 -11.16
CA ALA A 724 20.01 -6.33 -10.50
C ALA A 724 20.25 -6.60 -9.00
N LEU A 725 21.30 -6.00 -8.44
CA LEU A 725 21.61 -6.04 -7.01
C LEU A 725 21.77 -4.62 -6.46
N ALA A 726 21.11 -4.36 -5.34
CA ALA A 726 21.36 -3.21 -4.49
C ALA A 726 22.19 -3.63 -3.26
N PRO A 727 22.87 -2.69 -2.59
CA PRO A 727 23.57 -2.98 -1.33
C PRO A 727 22.63 -3.61 -0.29
N ALA A 728 23.10 -4.67 0.37
CA ALA A 728 22.36 -5.35 1.43
C ALA A 728 22.38 -4.51 2.72
N ASP A 729 21.49 -3.52 2.80
CA ASP A 729 21.30 -2.67 3.97
C ASP A 729 19.91 -2.90 4.59
N ASN A 730 19.89 -3.55 5.75
CA ASN A 730 18.65 -3.87 6.48
C ASN A 730 17.98 -2.64 7.13
N THR A 731 18.66 -1.50 7.18
CA THR A 731 18.07 -0.24 7.66
C THR A 731 17.29 0.47 6.54
N TYR A 732 17.71 0.29 5.29
CA TYR A 732 17.07 0.85 4.10
C TYR A 732 16.05 -0.11 3.46
N PHE A 733 16.40 -1.38 3.31
CA PHE A 733 15.55 -2.42 2.73
C PHE A 733 14.74 -3.16 3.80
N GLY A 734 13.46 -3.37 3.53
CA GLY A 734 12.50 -3.91 4.50
C GLY A 734 12.57 -5.43 4.65
N GLY A 735 12.66 -6.16 3.53
CA GLY A 735 12.63 -7.62 3.50
C GLY A 735 13.96 -8.26 3.12
N THR A 736 14.15 -9.52 3.51
CA THR A 736 15.46 -10.21 3.44
C THR A 736 16.06 -10.30 2.04
N ASP A 737 15.22 -10.37 1.00
CA ASP A 737 15.63 -10.47 -0.40
C ASP A 737 15.21 -9.24 -1.24
N THR A 738 14.73 -8.17 -0.60
CA THR A 738 14.20 -6.99 -1.29
C THR A 738 15.27 -6.17 -2.03
N HIS A 739 16.54 -6.29 -1.61
CA HIS A 739 17.70 -5.71 -2.29
C HIS A 739 18.08 -6.47 -3.58
N GLU A 740 17.55 -7.67 -3.79
CA GLU A 740 17.81 -8.47 -4.98
C GLU A 740 16.68 -8.32 -6.00
N GLY A 741 17.03 -7.86 -7.20
CA GLY A 741 16.07 -7.63 -8.27
C GLY A 741 15.47 -8.88 -8.87
N ARG A 742 14.42 -8.69 -9.67
CA ARG A 742 13.80 -9.75 -10.48
C ARG A 742 14.79 -10.28 -11.53
N THR A 743 14.72 -11.58 -11.80
CA THR A 743 15.62 -12.25 -12.76
C THR A 743 15.09 -12.17 -14.19
N ILE A 744 15.98 -11.99 -15.15
CA ILE A 744 15.75 -12.24 -16.57
C ILE A 744 16.63 -13.39 -17.04
N GLN A 745 16.14 -14.23 -17.95
CA GLN A 745 16.87 -15.36 -18.48
C GLN A 745 17.08 -15.21 -19.99
N ILE A 746 18.31 -15.42 -20.45
CA ILE A 746 18.65 -15.50 -21.86
C ILE A 746 19.41 -16.80 -22.15
N LYS A 747 19.27 -17.33 -23.36
CA LYS A 747 19.99 -18.54 -23.78
C LYS A 747 21.00 -18.18 -24.85
N VAL A 748 22.24 -18.64 -24.73
CA VAL A 748 23.33 -18.36 -25.67
C VAL A 748 24.08 -19.64 -26.02
N ARG A 749 24.66 -19.69 -27.22
CA ARG A 749 25.49 -20.80 -27.71
C ARG A 749 26.45 -20.28 -28.77
N GLN A 750 27.67 -20.81 -28.77
CA GLN A 750 28.61 -20.68 -29.87
C GLN A 750 29.22 -22.06 -30.14
N GLU A 751 29.34 -22.46 -31.40
CA GLU A 751 29.98 -23.73 -31.75
C GLU A 751 31.49 -23.71 -31.48
N SER A 752 32.07 -24.89 -31.24
CA SER A 752 33.52 -25.03 -31.05
C SER A 752 34.26 -24.60 -32.31
N SER A 753 35.34 -23.83 -32.15
CA SER A 753 36.21 -23.45 -33.28
C SER A 753 37.29 -24.50 -33.56
N ASP A 754 37.59 -25.32 -32.56
CA ASP A 754 38.56 -26.39 -32.61
C ASP A 754 37.97 -27.71 -32.07
N GLU A 755 37.95 -28.75 -32.91
CA GLU A 755 37.52 -30.10 -32.53
C GLU A 755 38.65 -31.13 -32.66
N ARG A 756 39.91 -30.67 -32.71
CA ARG A 756 41.06 -31.57 -32.55
C ARG A 756 40.91 -32.29 -31.20
N GLU A 757 41.28 -33.57 -31.15
CA GLU A 757 41.13 -34.41 -29.94
C GLU A 757 39.67 -34.66 -29.51
N LEU A 758 38.72 -34.69 -30.45
CA LEU A 758 37.33 -35.14 -30.17
C LEU A 758 37.28 -36.60 -29.73
N LEU A 759 38.08 -37.45 -30.38
CA LEU A 759 38.17 -38.86 -30.10
C LEU A 759 39.28 -39.11 -29.07
N LYS A 760 38.94 -39.83 -28.01
CA LYS A 760 39.91 -40.33 -27.05
C LYS A 760 40.86 -41.28 -27.75
N GLU A 761 42.17 -41.12 -27.55
CA GLU A 761 43.16 -42.08 -28.05
C GLU A 761 42.97 -43.44 -27.36
N LEU A 762 42.34 -44.37 -28.08
CA LEU A 762 42.24 -45.76 -27.66
C LEU A 762 43.43 -46.54 -28.22
N SER A 763 43.87 -47.59 -27.52
CA SER A 763 44.85 -48.51 -28.09
C SER A 763 44.32 -49.07 -29.43
N PRO A 764 45.15 -49.31 -30.46
CA PRO A 764 44.68 -49.84 -31.75
C PRO A 764 43.86 -51.14 -31.63
N SER A 765 44.20 -51.98 -30.65
CA SER A 765 43.47 -53.20 -30.32
C SER A 765 42.09 -52.99 -29.69
N ARG A 766 41.79 -51.77 -29.21
CA ARG A 766 40.49 -51.38 -28.67
C ARG A 766 39.64 -50.66 -29.71
N GLU A 767 40.26 -49.88 -30.59
CA GLU A 767 39.58 -49.12 -31.64
C GLU A 767 39.03 -50.03 -32.74
N VAL A 768 39.79 -51.03 -33.18
CA VAL A 768 39.33 -52.04 -34.15
C VAL A 768 39.56 -53.44 -33.60
N ARG A 769 38.48 -54.17 -33.35
CA ARG A 769 38.50 -55.52 -32.77
C ARG A 769 37.93 -56.53 -33.77
N GLY A 770 38.71 -57.56 -34.11
CA GLY A 770 38.20 -58.77 -34.77
C GLY A 770 37.79 -59.80 -33.73
N ILE A 771 36.50 -60.09 -33.62
CA ILE A 771 35.95 -61.00 -32.61
C ILE A 771 35.37 -62.22 -33.34
N TYR A 772 35.91 -63.40 -33.07
CA TYR A 772 35.35 -64.67 -33.54
C TYR A 772 34.69 -65.39 -32.37
N LEU A 773 33.36 -65.52 -32.42
CA LEU A 773 32.58 -66.09 -31.33
C LEU A 773 32.48 -67.62 -31.48
N GLN A 774 32.97 -68.32 -30.46
CA GLN A 774 32.82 -69.77 -30.35
C GLN A 774 31.44 -70.13 -29.78
N PRO A 775 30.83 -71.25 -30.21
CA PRO A 775 29.56 -71.73 -29.67
C PRO A 775 29.58 -71.85 -28.15
N ASP A 776 28.42 -71.70 -27.54
CA ASP A 776 28.28 -71.85 -26.09
C ASP A 776 28.75 -73.25 -25.68
N PRO A 777 29.62 -73.39 -24.67
CA PRO A 777 30.04 -74.69 -24.20
C PRO A 777 28.81 -75.47 -23.73
N PRO A 778 28.73 -76.78 -24.01
CA PRO A 778 27.61 -77.59 -23.60
C PRO A 778 27.47 -77.50 -22.08
N GLN A 779 26.30 -77.08 -21.61
CA GLN A 779 25.99 -77.05 -20.18
C GLN A 779 26.10 -78.49 -19.66
N PRO A 780 26.87 -78.77 -18.59
CA PRO A 780 26.93 -80.11 -18.03
C PRO A 780 25.53 -80.53 -17.58
N ASN A 781 24.95 -81.49 -18.30
CA ASN A 781 23.62 -82.02 -18.02
C ASN A 781 23.73 -83.13 -16.98
N ASP A 782 23.98 -82.76 -15.72
CA ASP A 782 23.82 -83.69 -14.62
C ASP A 782 22.31 -83.91 -14.42
N ARG A 783 21.82 -85.08 -14.86
CA ARG A 783 20.42 -85.56 -14.82
C ARG A 783 19.84 -85.70 -13.39
N ARG A 784 20.11 -84.76 -12.49
CA ARG A 784 19.59 -84.71 -11.12
C ARG A 784 18.49 -83.65 -11.03
N PHE A 785 17.31 -84.07 -10.58
CA PHE A 785 16.12 -83.22 -10.43
C PHE A 785 16.35 -82.02 -9.49
N GLN A 786 17.30 -82.12 -8.56
CA GLN A 786 17.68 -81.04 -7.62
C GLN A 786 18.33 -79.83 -8.29
N THR A 787 19.04 -80.02 -9.40
CA THR A 787 19.74 -78.93 -10.12
C THR A 787 18.77 -78.07 -10.95
N LEU A 788 17.56 -78.55 -11.21
CA LEU A 788 16.52 -77.83 -11.97
C LEU A 788 15.74 -76.82 -11.11
N LEU A 789 15.64 -77.05 -9.78
CA LEU A 789 14.85 -76.22 -8.86
C LEU A 789 15.66 -75.12 -8.13
N PHE A 790 16.98 -75.23 -8.01
CA PHE A 790 17.81 -74.33 -7.18
C PHE A 790 18.88 -73.54 -7.96
N LYS A 791 18.65 -73.21 -9.24
CA LYS A 791 19.57 -72.39 -10.07
C LYS A 791 19.46 -70.87 -9.78
N ARG A 792 19.76 -70.45 -8.55
CA ARG A 792 20.18 -69.07 -8.24
C ARG A 792 21.56 -69.13 -7.60
N GLY A 793 22.62 -69.04 -8.42
CA GLY A 793 23.93 -68.62 -7.93
C GLY A 793 25.18 -69.47 -8.25
N SER A 794 25.13 -70.56 -9.02
CA SER A 794 26.37 -71.27 -9.40
C SER A 794 26.93 -70.80 -10.74
N ALA A 795 28.23 -70.50 -10.80
CA ALA A 795 29.00 -70.08 -11.98
C ALA A 795 28.65 -70.89 -13.25
N THR A 796 27.74 -70.36 -14.06
CA THR A 796 27.48 -70.82 -15.42
C THR A 796 28.50 -70.19 -16.35
N THR A 797 29.09 -70.99 -17.25
CA THR A 797 29.99 -70.46 -18.28
C THR A 797 29.30 -69.31 -19.03
N PRO A 798 29.97 -68.16 -19.22
CA PRO A 798 29.33 -66.98 -19.79
C PRO A 798 28.73 -67.28 -21.16
N ALA A 799 27.46 -66.94 -21.35
CA ALA A 799 26.78 -67.08 -22.64
C ALA A 799 27.53 -66.27 -23.72
N LEU A 800 27.41 -66.65 -24.99
CA LEU A 800 28.10 -66.03 -26.13
C LEU A 800 27.93 -64.51 -26.15
N ILE A 801 26.72 -64.02 -25.87
CA ILE A 801 26.46 -62.58 -25.77
C ILE A 801 27.15 -61.94 -24.56
N GLN A 802 27.24 -62.62 -23.43
CA GLN A 802 27.98 -62.10 -22.27
C GLN A 802 29.47 -61.96 -22.57
N ARG A 803 30.06 -62.90 -23.33
CA ARG A 803 31.45 -62.82 -23.79
C ARG A 803 31.65 -61.68 -24.79
N LEU A 804 30.71 -61.53 -25.73
CA LEU A 804 30.73 -60.41 -26.67
C LEU A 804 30.61 -59.06 -25.96
N ALA A 805 29.68 -58.93 -25.02
CA ALA A 805 29.46 -57.72 -24.24
C ALA A 805 30.70 -57.35 -23.41
N ALA A 806 31.28 -58.32 -22.71
CA ALA A 806 32.54 -58.11 -21.96
C ALA A 806 33.70 -57.71 -22.88
N GLN A 807 33.81 -58.31 -24.07
CA GLN A 807 34.85 -57.97 -25.03
C GLN A 807 34.65 -56.58 -25.67
N LEU A 808 33.43 -56.07 -25.69
CA LEU A 808 33.08 -54.73 -26.20
C LEU A 808 32.99 -53.68 -25.08
N GLU A 809 33.17 -54.07 -23.82
CA GLU A 809 33.04 -53.18 -22.64
C GLU A 809 31.64 -52.56 -22.54
N VAL A 810 30.60 -53.38 -22.77
CA VAL A 810 29.19 -53.00 -22.66
C VAL A 810 28.42 -54.01 -21.81
N GLU A 811 27.23 -53.64 -21.35
CA GLU A 811 26.32 -54.55 -20.64
C GLU A 811 25.42 -55.34 -21.61
N HIS A 812 24.81 -56.41 -21.12
CA HIS A 812 23.84 -57.19 -21.88
C HIS A 812 22.57 -57.52 -21.10
N LYS A 813 21.45 -57.57 -21.82
CA LYS A 813 20.15 -58.09 -21.35
C LYS A 813 19.63 -59.08 -22.40
N GLY A 814 19.82 -60.38 -22.15
CA GLY A 814 19.46 -61.40 -23.14
C GLY A 814 20.34 -61.32 -24.40
N LEU A 815 19.74 -61.05 -25.57
CA LEU A 815 20.42 -60.83 -26.86
C LEU A 815 20.63 -59.33 -27.17
N THR A 816 20.33 -58.45 -26.22
CA THR A 816 20.46 -57.00 -26.37
C THR A 816 21.74 -56.51 -25.70
N LEU A 817 22.54 -55.70 -26.41
CA LEU A 817 23.65 -54.95 -25.83
C LEU A 817 23.20 -53.52 -25.48
N VAL A 818 23.65 -53.04 -24.33
CA VAL A 818 23.35 -51.71 -23.77
C VAL A 818 24.60 -51.12 -23.14
N GLY A 819 24.74 -49.80 -23.12
CA GLY A 819 25.83 -49.14 -22.41
C GLY A 819 25.79 -49.38 -20.89
N GLU A 820 26.95 -49.30 -20.23
CA GLU A 820 27.05 -49.30 -18.76
C GLU A 820 26.38 -48.05 -18.15
N LYS A 821 26.01 -48.13 -16.87
CA LYS A 821 25.49 -46.95 -16.15
C LYS A 821 26.53 -45.82 -16.15
N GLY A 822 26.10 -44.61 -16.52
CA GLY A 822 26.99 -43.45 -16.60
C GLY A 822 27.78 -43.34 -17.90
N GLN A 823 27.44 -44.14 -18.91
CA GLN A 823 27.98 -44.02 -20.27
C GLN A 823 26.84 -44.03 -21.30
N ARG A 824 26.98 -43.26 -22.39
CA ARG A 824 26.08 -43.31 -23.55
C ARG A 824 26.80 -43.97 -24.70
N VAL A 825 26.26 -45.08 -25.17
CA VAL A 825 26.78 -45.83 -26.32
C VAL A 825 25.76 -45.75 -27.44
N VAL A 826 26.23 -45.40 -28.64
CA VAL A 826 25.42 -45.40 -29.86
C VAL A 826 25.86 -46.57 -30.71
N PHE A 827 24.91 -47.46 -31.02
CA PHE A 827 25.20 -48.65 -31.82
C PHE A 827 24.90 -48.43 -33.30
N GLY A 828 25.89 -48.71 -34.13
CA GLY A 828 25.75 -48.92 -35.57
C GLY A 828 26.10 -50.36 -35.91
N CYS A 829 25.29 -51.02 -36.73
CA CYS A 829 25.58 -52.39 -37.17
C CYS A 829 25.25 -52.57 -38.66
N SER A 830 26.07 -53.37 -39.34
CA SER A 830 25.85 -53.71 -40.74
C SER A 830 24.52 -54.45 -40.93
N ARG A 831 23.80 -54.15 -42.02
CA ARG A 831 22.58 -54.87 -42.42
C ARG A 831 22.81 -56.36 -42.69
N ARG A 832 24.07 -56.82 -42.78
CA ARG A 832 24.44 -58.23 -42.96
C ARG A 832 24.20 -59.09 -41.71
N ILE A 833 24.15 -58.49 -40.53
CA ILE A 833 23.77 -59.16 -39.27
C ILE A 833 22.31 -58.81 -39.02
N ARG A 834 21.42 -59.79 -38.82
CA ARG A 834 20.01 -59.47 -38.50
C ARG A 834 19.90 -58.91 -37.09
N HIS A 835 19.55 -57.63 -36.99
CA HIS A 835 19.46 -56.91 -35.74
C HIS A 835 18.33 -55.87 -35.78
N THR A 836 17.95 -55.41 -34.59
CA THR A 836 17.05 -54.28 -34.37
C THR A 836 17.76 -53.28 -33.47
N LEU A 837 17.78 -52.02 -33.88
CA LEU A 837 18.30 -50.91 -33.07
C LEU A 837 17.12 -50.23 -32.39
N ALA A 838 17.33 -49.76 -31.16
CA ALA A 838 16.39 -48.82 -30.56
C ALA A 838 16.26 -47.55 -31.43
N PRO A 839 15.13 -46.82 -31.39
CA PRO A 839 14.92 -45.60 -32.18
C PRO A 839 16.01 -44.54 -31.98
N ASP A 840 16.63 -44.50 -30.80
CA ASP A 840 17.73 -43.60 -30.43
C ASP A 840 19.12 -44.25 -30.55
N HIS A 841 19.18 -45.47 -31.09
CA HIS A 841 20.40 -46.27 -31.23
C HIS A 841 21.13 -46.60 -29.90
N SER A 842 20.48 -46.45 -28.75
CA SER A 842 21.06 -46.71 -27.41
C SER A 842 21.26 -48.19 -27.09
N SER A 843 20.62 -49.06 -27.86
CA SER A 843 20.73 -50.51 -27.71
C SER A 843 20.62 -51.23 -29.05
N ILE A 844 21.28 -52.38 -29.13
CA ILE A 844 21.22 -53.28 -30.28
C ILE A 844 20.75 -54.66 -29.84
N THR A 845 19.69 -55.16 -30.47
CA THR A 845 19.13 -56.50 -30.22
C THR A 845 19.36 -57.38 -31.44
N PHE A 846 20.08 -58.48 -31.26
CA PHE A 846 20.30 -59.46 -32.34
C PHE A 846 19.14 -60.44 -32.44
N ALA A 847 18.79 -60.85 -33.68
CA ALA A 847 17.62 -61.69 -33.93
C ALA A 847 17.79 -63.13 -33.39
N SER A 848 19.00 -63.70 -33.50
CA SER A 848 19.33 -65.00 -32.94
C SER A 848 20.83 -65.11 -32.65
N LYS A 849 21.24 -66.15 -31.90
CA LYS A 849 22.67 -66.45 -31.68
C LYS A 849 23.38 -66.90 -32.95
N ASP A 850 22.66 -67.55 -33.87
CA ASP A 850 23.23 -68.10 -35.10
C ASP A 850 23.78 -67.02 -36.03
N GLU A 851 23.23 -65.81 -35.97
CA GLU A 851 23.70 -64.64 -36.72
C GLU A 851 25.12 -64.19 -36.30
N LEU A 852 25.57 -64.60 -35.12
CA LEU A 852 26.86 -64.21 -34.54
C LEU A 852 27.89 -65.36 -34.56
N LEU A 853 27.44 -66.59 -34.81
CA LEU A 853 28.28 -67.78 -34.80
C LEU A 853 29.01 -67.98 -36.13
N ASN A 854 30.25 -68.50 -36.08
CA ASN A 854 31.07 -68.79 -37.25
C ASN A 854 31.40 -67.59 -38.15
N HIS A 855 31.20 -66.37 -37.64
CA HIS A 855 31.53 -65.13 -38.33
C HIS A 855 32.61 -64.36 -37.56
N TRP A 856 33.49 -63.69 -38.31
CA TRP A 856 34.34 -62.65 -37.75
C TRP A 856 33.52 -61.36 -37.65
N ILE A 857 33.32 -60.89 -36.43
CA ILE A 857 32.69 -59.61 -36.14
C ILE A 857 33.81 -58.58 -36.01
N VAL A 858 33.84 -57.61 -36.93
CA VAL A 858 34.76 -56.47 -36.83
C VAL A 858 34.01 -55.34 -36.13
N ALA A 859 34.40 -55.05 -34.90
CA ALA A 859 33.85 -53.93 -34.13
C ALA A 859 34.80 -52.72 -34.25
N VAL A 860 34.21 -51.57 -34.55
CA VAL A 860 34.91 -50.27 -34.49
C VAL A 860 34.36 -49.53 -33.28
N THR A 861 35.22 -49.20 -32.33
CA THR A 861 34.87 -48.47 -31.11
C THR A 861 35.56 -47.13 -31.14
N LEU A 862 34.77 -46.06 -31.20
CA LEU A 862 35.22 -44.69 -31.05
C LEU A 862 34.65 -44.17 -29.75
N GLN A 863 35.50 -43.57 -28.91
CA GLN A 863 35.08 -42.93 -27.67
C GLN A 863 35.26 -41.42 -27.82
N ILE A 864 34.18 -40.68 -27.62
CA ILE A 864 34.21 -39.22 -27.57
C ILE A 864 34.71 -38.80 -26.17
N ASP A 865 35.71 -37.93 -26.12
CA ASP A 865 36.28 -37.43 -24.85
C ASP A 865 35.66 -36.09 -24.46
N ARG A 866 34.36 -36.11 -24.18
CA ARG A 866 33.56 -34.93 -23.82
C ARG A 866 32.66 -35.21 -22.61
N ASP A 867 32.30 -34.16 -21.90
CA ASP A 867 31.33 -34.26 -20.81
C ASP A 867 29.87 -34.27 -21.31
N TRP A 868 28.93 -34.57 -20.41
CA TRP A 868 27.51 -34.75 -20.75
C TRP A 868 26.78 -33.49 -21.24
N THR A 869 27.38 -32.31 -21.03
CA THR A 869 26.79 -31.06 -21.47
C THR A 869 27.15 -30.71 -22.92
N TRP A 870 28.15 -31.39 -23.52
CA TRP A 870 28.55 -31.30 -24.94
C TRP A 870 27.48 -31.93 -25.84
#